data_AF-A0A3P3TVT3-F1
#
_entry.id   AF-A0A3P3TVT3-F1
#
_cell.length_a   1.000
_cell.length_b   1.000
_cell.length_c   1.000
_cell.angle_alpha   90.00
_cell.angle_beta   90.00
_cell.angle_gamma   90.00
#
_symmetry.space_group_name_H-M   'P 1'
#
loop_
_entity.id
_entity.type
_entity.pdbx_description
1 polymer ?
#
loop_
_entity_poly.entity_id
_entity_poly.type
_entity_poly.pdbx_seq_one_letter_code
_entity_poly.pdbx_strand_id
1 'polypeptide(L)'
;MKKNISLNSLFNLLMVISIIGICVLAGIKRIYLSDFVPINGDFQTYNGLRRLLDGQIPFKDFYFYLGLGPLYLNSFFLLLFGNNFTNSLFVTNFITALMFSIAILVVLMLNRVKNSNALIITFIITALGLGIKDPHNFYVFFERINFLYYVFPGVSLRMQRAFLPFFIALLFLLLDKRIKWLDNEIIRVGLLGLLSGSCLLWSNDYGISVCLAISYIFFLTKFHLNLTFMKQFLIYILGAFLGAVFLVLLFTWGNLYNWIDYNFFGVAKDQFWYYERNATSKFLVLTDLPINFEIVCGILMSLFLSYKVRKGKATKKEILLLLVMLSTLLAGYAYAIGSLKEGQFIPFYLIFYISVFSIILNYIKSIHFINKKLAVFIKIFIPIMVLFFLVPKISISINQLHENRGVYVKELGGNLSQYGESLQLVAKYFVSDGELFSTYSSALDVMSDKFQPSGIDYLIHVLGDQYREKYLKSFHENRPRYVTTIREDYTQWEYWVKRENWFFYREFLKNYKPIAVTEYNILWEKTNKDMLVKATVEDLKVTQVSENTVEIYVKTNPKITNAVADVTINYSSHWNKKRWKGLGVRKIVNVSDGWNIEGQGNYNIPEEHSNYAIPIRIIDGEGVVQITSYPTDLTNIAVEYANINNFYIDKINYDIVKENMLTDVRLKNAYDKDIVTISDFTDANWEKGVNRGNPSIILFENNLNNHLSLKHTKFIDINGLIYSIEKIEFKDSNWIHVYLDKSLMDKVEYFQLM
;
A
#
# COMPACT_ATOMS: atom_id res chain seq x y z
N MET A 1 20.40 -35.77 32.62
CA MET A 1 19.15 -36.33 32.03
C MET A 1 19.02 -35.89 30.58
N LYS A 2 19.39 -36.74 29.61
CA LYS A 2 19.10 -36.50 28.17
C LYS A 2 17.60 -36.73 27.97
N LYS A 3 16.82 -35.65 27.80
CA LYS A 3 15.40 -35.72 27.48
C LYS A 3 15.30 -36.24 26.05
N ASN A 4 15.01 -37.53 25.86
CA ASN A 4 14.80 -38.10 24.53
C ASN A 4 13.68 -37.31 23.83
N ILE A 5 14.01 -36.63 22.73
CA ILE A 5 13.05 -35.89 21.91
C ILE A 5 12.09 -36.91 21.32
N SER A 6 10.80 -36.81 21.63
CA SER A 6 9.82 -37.73 21.05
C SER A 6 9.71 -37.53 19.55
N LEU A 7 9.41 -38.59 18.80
CA LEU A 7 9.22 -38.52 17.34
C LEU A 7 8.19 -37.45 16.93
N ASN A 8 7.15 -37.23 17.74
CA ASN A 8 6.16 -36.18 17.51
C ASN A 8 6.74 -34.77 17.68
N SER A 9 7.65 -34.59 18.64
CA SER A 9 8.33 -33.32 18.87
C SER A 9 9.29 -33.01 17.73
N LEU A 10 10.03 -34.01 17.25
CA LEU A 10 10.89 -33.86 16.07
C LEU A 10 10.07 -33.56 14.81
N PHE A 11 8.98 -34.30 14.57
CA PHE A 11 8.07 -34.03 13.45
C PHE A 11 7.55 -32.59 13.47
N ASN A 12 7.03 -32.13 14.61
CA ASN A 12 6.49 -30.79 14.73
C ASN A 12 7.58 -29.73 14.50
N LEU A 13 8.79 -29.95 15.03
CA LEU A 13 9.92 -29.05 14.83
C LEU A 13 10.29 -28.93 13.35
N LEU A 14 10.43 -30.06 12.64
CA LEU A 14 10.74 -30.05 11.21
C LEU A 14 9.65 -29.34 10.40
N MET A 15 8.37 -29.57 10.73
CA MET A 15 7.28 -28.86 10.05
C MET A 15 7.28 -27.35 10.32
N VAL A 16 7.60 -26.92 11.55
CA VAL A 16 7.74 -25.49 11.87
C VAL A 16 8.89 -24.88 11.06
N ILE A 17 10.03 -25.57 10.98
CA ILE A 17 11.17 -25.14 10.15
C ILE A 17 10.75 -25.02 8.68
N SER A 18 9.99 -25.98 8.15
CA SER A 18 9.48 -25.92 6.78
C SER A 18 8.52 -24.75 6.53
N ILE A 19 7.66 -24.42 7.50
CA ILE A 19 6.77 -23.24 7.42
C ILE A 19 7.61 -21.95 7.44
N ILE A 20 8.61 -21.86 8.31
CA ILE A 20 9.52 -20.70 8.31
C ILE A 20 10.26 -20.60 6.97
N GLY A 21 10.78 -21.72 6.46
CA GLY A 21 11.51 -21.76 5.19
C GLY A 21 10.65 -21.34 4.00
N ILE A 22 9.36 -21.70 3.96
CA ILE A 22 8.48 -21.23 2.89
C ILE A 22 8.13 -19.73 3.02
N CYS A 23 8.06 -19.20 4.24
CA CYS A 23 7.93 -17.76 4.47
C CYS A 23 9.20 -17.01 4.04
N VAL A 24 10.38 -17.57 4.31
CA VAL A 24 11.67 -17.03 3.83
C VAL A 24 11.70 -17.01 2.30
N LEU A 25 11.24 -18.09 1.65
CA LEU A 25 11.11 -18.14 0.20
C LEU A 25 10.22 -17.01 -0.34
N ALA A 26 9.15 -16.64 0.35
CA ALA A 26 8.30 -15.51 -0.03
C ALA A 26 9.09 -14.18 -0.02
N GLY A 27 9.88 -13.94 1.03
CA GLY A 27 10.77 -12.77 1.11
C GLY A 27 11.84 -12.76 0.01
N ILE A 28 12.55 -13.88 -0.20
CA ILE A 28 13.61 -14.00 -1.22
C ILE A 28 13.03 -13.75 -2.62
N LYS A 29 11.88 -14.35 -2.94
CA LYS A 29 11.22 -14.13 -4.22
C LYS A 29 10.83 -12.67 -4.44
N ARG A 30 10.38 -11.97 -3.39
CA ARG A 30 10.01 -10.56 -3.52
C ARG A 30 11.20 -9.68 -3.90
N ILE A 31 12.40 -9.98 -3.39
CA ILE A 31 13.62 -9.19 -3.64
C ILE A 31 14.39 -9.62 -4.88
N TYR A 32 13.84 -10.57 -5.67
CA TYR A 32 14.39 -10.87 -6.99
C TYR A 32 14.46 -9.58 -7.82
N LEU A 33 13.39 -8.80 -7.86
CA LEU A 33 13.42 -7.42 -8.35
C LEU A 33 12.92 -6.50 -7.24
N SER A 34 13.63 -5.40 -7.03
CA SER A 34 13.21 -4.34 -6.11
C SER A 34 12.22 -3.38 -6.79
N ASP A 35 11.57 -3.82 -7.86
CA ASP A 35 10.52 -3.06 -8.52
C ASP A 35 9.40 -2.73 -7.56
N PHE A 36 8.76 -1.61 -7.80
CA PHE A 36 7.74 -1.04 -6.95
C PHE A 36 6.71 -0.32 -7.80
N VAL A 37 5.52 -0.15 -7.24
CA VAL A 37 4.52 0.74 -7.82
C VAL A 37 4.58 2.06 -7.05
N PRO A 38 4.95 3.19 -7.68
CA PRO A 38 5.20 4.47 -7.01
C PRO A 38 4.02 4.99 -6.18
N ILE A 39 2.80 4.68 -6.62
CA ILE A 39 1.55 5.10 -5.96
C ILE A 39 1.01 4.10 -4.92
N ASN A 40 1.76 3.05 -4.59
CA ASN A 40 1.28 1.91 -3.80
C ASN A 40 2.01 1.73 -2.45
N GLY A 41 1.70 0.64 -1.74
CA GLY A 41 2.05 0.37 -0.35
C GLY A 41 3.53 0.14 0.00
N ASP A 42 4.40 -0.14 -0.97
CA ASP A 42 5.81 -0.49 -0.68
C ASP A 42 6.56 0.68 -0.04
N PHE A 43 6.59 1.84 -0.72
CA PHE A 43 7.18 3.04 -0.13
C PHE A 43 6.32 3.61 1.01
N GLN A 44 5.00 3.43 0.98
CA GLN A 44 4.14 3.87 2.09
C GLN A 44 4.51 3.19 3.40
N THR A 45 4.94 1.93 3.31
CA THR A 45 5.49 1.20 4.43
C THR A 45 6.91 1.68 4.71
N TYR A 46 7.81 1.58 3.72
CA TYR A 46 9.23 1.83 3.92
C TYR A 46 9.52 3.22 4.47
N ASN A 47 8.87 4.28 3.98
CA ASN A 47 9.06 5.65 4.46
C ASN A 47 8.82 5.79 5.97
N GLY A 48 7.75 5.20 6.49
CA GLY A 48 7.53 5.17 7.93
C GLY A 48 8.63 4.40 8.69
N LEU A 49 9.09 3.28 8.14
CA LEU A 49 10.16 2.48 8.75
C LEU A 49 11.49 3.22 8.78
N ARG A 50 11.92 3.79 7.64
CA ARG A 50 13.20 4.50 7.52
C ARG A 50 13.22 5.77 8.37
N ARG A 51 12.11 6.51 8.46
CA ARG A 51 12.01 7.68 9.35
C ARG A 51 12.17 7.30 10.82
N LEU A 52 11.52 6.22 11.27
CA LEU A 52 11.69 5.73 12.64
C LEU A 52 13.15 5.32 12.90
N LEU A 53 13.78 4.63 11.94
CA LEU A 53 15.18 4.19 12.07
C LEU A 53 16.18 5.34 11.95
N ASP A 54 15.80 6.46 11.33
CA ASP A 54 16.53 7.73 11.29
C ASP A 54 16.35 8.57 12.57
N GLY A 55 15.58 8.07 13.55
CA GLY A 55 15.38 8.73 14.84
C GLY A 55 14.22 9.72 14.89
N GLN A 56 13.41 9.82 13.83
CA GLN A 56 12.20 10.63 13.82
C GLN A 56 11.11 10.02 14.71
N ILE A 57 10.30 10.88 15.34
CA ILE A 57 9.28 10.49 16.31
C ILE A 57 7.90 10.38 15.63
N PRO A 58 7.22 9.22 15.73
CA PRO A 58 5.87 9.04 15.20
C PRO A 58 4.86 10.04 15.79
N PHE A 59 3.99 10.57 14.94
CA PHE A 59 2.96 11.57 15.26
C PHE A 59 3.50 12.91 15.75
N LYS A 60 4.81 13.15 15.59
CA LYS A 60 5.45 14.46 15.77
C LYS A 60 6.11 14.90 14.48
N ASP A 61 7.06 14.10 14.03
CA ASP A 61 7.90 14.37 12.86
C ASP A 61 7.32 13.72 11.60
N PHE A 62 6.58 12.61 11.75
CA PHE A 62 5.85 11.97 10.65
C PHE A 62 4.59 11.23 11.10
N TYR A 63 3.67 11.00 10.16
CA TYR A 63 2.39 10.31 10.41
C TYR A 63 2.36 8.95 9.71
N PHE A 64 1.95 7.91 10.44
CA PHE A 64 1.92 6.54 9.93
C PHE A 64 0.53 5.91 10.09
N TYR A 65 -0.18 5.73 8.97
CA TYR A 65 -1.60 5.36 8.96
C TYR A 65 -1.89 3.87 9.23
N LEU A 66 -0.90 2.98 9.12
CA LEU A 66 -1.09 1.54 9.28
C LEU A 66 -1.17 1.09 10.75
N GLY A 67 -0.80 1.97 11.68
CA GLY A 67 -0.74 1.71 13.12
C GLY A 67 0.66 1.44 13.64
N LEU A 68 0.83 1.59 14.97
CA LEU A 68 2.12 1.45 15.64
C LEU A 68 2.60 0.00 15.66
N GLY A 69 1.69 -0.98 15.63
CA GLY A 69 2.03 -2.41 15.61
C GLY A 69 2.90 -2.78 14.41
N PRO A 70 2.38 -2.64 13.16
CA PRO A 70 3.18 -2.86 11.96
C PRO A 70 4.43 -1.98 11.87
N LEU A 71 4.37 -0.71 12.31
CA LEU A 71 5.51 0.19 12.31
C LEU A 71 6.70 -0.38 13.08
N TYR A 72 6.52 -0.61 14.38
CA TYR A 72 7.60 -1.07 15.25
C TYR A 72 8.05 -2.50 14.93
N LEU A 73 7.12 -3.37 14.55
CA LEU A 73 7.47 -4.75 14.22
C LEU A 73 8.35 -4.82 12.98
N ASN A 74 7.96 -4.17 11.87
CA ASN A 74 8.76 -4.22 10.66
C ASN A 74 10.08 -3.45 10.84
N SER A 75 10.09 -2.31 11.55
CA SER A 75 11.33 -1.58 11.85
C SER A 75 12.32 -2.41 12.68
N PHE A 76 11.85 -3.20 13.65
CA PHE A 76 12.72 -4.10 14.40
C PHE A 76 13.43 -5.11 13.51
N PHE A 77 12.71 -5.78 12.60
CA PHE A 77 13.35 -6.72 11.68
C PHE A 77 14.20 -6.01 10.63
N LEU A 78 13.78 -4.85 10.14
CA LEU A 78 14.55 -4.06 9.19
C LEU A 78 15.89 -3.61 9.80
N LEU A 79 15.92 -3.26 11.09
CA LEU A 79 17.15 -2.97 11.82
C LEU A 79 18.12 -4.17 11.83
N LEU A 80 17.59 -5.40 11.94
CA LEU A 80 18.41 -6.63 11.95
C LEU A 80 18.96 -7.00 10.56
N PHE A 81 18.19 -6.75 9.50
CA PHE A 81 18.59 -7.11 8.13
C PHE A 81 19.31 -5.97 7.38
N GLY A 82 19.21 -4.72 7.86
CA GLY A 82 19.80 -3.52 7.28
C GLY A 82 18.75 -2.57 6.70
N ASN A 83 18.86 -1.28 7.00
CA ASN A 83 17.90 -0.24 6.60
C ASN A 83 18.05 0.18 5.13
N ASN A 84 17.43 -0.57 4.22
CA ASN A 84 17.25 -0.18 2.82
C ASN A 84 15.90 -0.67 2.28
N PHE A 85 15.52 -0.17 1.10
CA PHE A 85 14.22 -0.46 0.49
C PHE A 85 14.05 -1.95 0.18
N THR A 86 15.04 -2.58 -0.45
CA THR A 86 15.00 -4.02 -0.80
C THR A 86 14.80 -4.91 0.42
N ASN A 87 15.50 -4.64 1.52
CA ASN A 87 15.34 -5.37 2.77
C ASN A 87 13.94 -5.15 3.38
N SER A 88 13.35 -3.97 3.23
CA SER A 88 11.98 -3.72 3.68
C SER A 88 10.97 -4.59 2.90
N LEU A 89 11.19 -4.82 1.61
CA LEU A 89 10.36 -5.72 0.80
C LEU A 89 10.49 -7.18 1.26
N PHE A 90 11.71 -7.63 1.57
CA PHE A 90 11.94 -8.94 2.17
C PHE A 90 11.19 -9.07 3.50
N VAL A 91 11.40 -8.13 4.42
CA VAL A 91 10.85 -8.15 5.78
C VAL A 91 9.33 -8.18 5.74
N THR A 92 8.70 -7.28 4.98
CA THR A 92 7.24 -7.18 4.89
C THR A 92 6.61 -8.44 4.30
N ASN A 93 7.23 -9.06 3.29
CA ASN A 93 6.71 -10.30 2.68
C ASN A 93 6.92 -11.51 3.59
N PHE A 94 8.11 -11.64 4.20
CA PHE A 94 8.42 -12.69 5.16
C PHE A 94 7.48 -12.64 6.38
N ILE A 95 7.32 -11.48 7.01
CA ILE A 95 6.48 -11.30 8.19
C ILE A 95 5.02 -11.54 7.86
N THR A 96 4.54 -11.05 6.70
CA THR A 96 3.15 -11.27 6.31
C THR A 96 2.84 -12.74 6.08
N ALA A 97 3.71 -13.46 5.36
CA ALA A 97 3.57 -14.89 5.15
C ALA A 97 3.59 -15.66 6.48
N LEU A 98 4.49 -15.27 7.40
CA LEU A 98 4.59 -15.89 8.73
C LEU A 98 3.32 -15.65 9.56
N MET A 99 2.81 -14.42 9.59
CA MET A 99 1.57 -14.07 10.28
C MET A 99 0.36 -14.81 9.71
N PHE A 100 0.28 -14.93 8.39
CA PHE A 100 -0.74 -15.71 7.70
C PHE A 100 -0.69 -17.18 8.12
N SER A 101 0.49 -17.80 8.10
CA SER A 101 0.67 -19.18 8.57
C SER A 101 0.28 -19.35 10.04
N ILE A 102 0.68 -18.42 10.91
CA ILE A 102 0.32 -18.47 12.33
C ILE A 102 -1.19 -18.33 12.51
N ALA A 103 -1.86 -17.44 11.77
CA ALA A 103 -3.31 -17.28 11.84
C ALA A 103 -4.05 -18.58 11.50
N ILE A 104 -3.65 -19.27 10.42
CA ILE A 104 -4.19 -20.59 10.05
C ILE A 104 -3.96 -21.60 11.18
N LEU A 105 -2.72 -21.69 11.68
CA LEU A 105 -2.36 -22.62 12.76
C LEU A 105 -3.19 -22.38 14.01
N VAL A 106 -3.38 -21.12 14.41
CA VAL A 106 -4.19 -20.72 15.55
C VAL A 106 -5.64 -21.17 15.37
N VAL A 107 -6.27 -20.89 14.23
CA VAL A 107 -7.67 -21.30 13.98
C VAL A 107 -7.81 -22.82 14.02
N LEU A 108 -6.87 -23.57 13.45
CA LEU A 108 -6.84 -25.04 13.52
C LEU A 108 -6.72 -25.54 14.98
N MET A 109 -5.84 -24.91 15.78
CA MET A 109 -5.66 -25.24 17.20
C MET A 109 -6.91 -24.95 18.03
N LEU A 110 -7.59 -23.83 17.76
CA LEU A 110 -8.86 -23.45 18.39
C LEU A 110 -9.96 -24.45 18.06
N ASN A 111 -10.01 -24.94 16.82
CA ASN A 111 -10.89 -26.01 16.37
C ASN A 111 -10.43 -27.43 16.77
N ARG A 112 -9.48 -27.53 17.72
CA ARG A 112 -9.03 -28.80 18.33
C ARG A 112 -8.39 -29.78 17.34
N VAL A 113 -7.88 -29.31 16.21
CA VAL A 113 -7.08 -30.13 15.30
C VAL A 113 -5.76 -30.50 15.99
N LYS A 114 -5.34 -31.77 15.87
CA LYS A 114 -4.06 -32.26 16.42
C LYS A 114 -2.89 -31.44 15.85
N ASN A 115 -1.94 -31.03 16.70
CA ASN A 115 -0.81 -30.16 16.32
C ASN A 115 -0.09 -30.61 15.04
N SER A 116 0.20 -31.91 14.91
CA SER A 116 0.86 -32.46 13.73
C SER A 116 0.09 -32.20 12.43
N ASN A 117 -1.23 -32.39 12.47
CA ASN A 117 -2.09 -32.16 11.31
C ASN A 117 -2.26 -30.67 11.05
N ALA A 118 -2.38 -29.88 12.12
CA ALA A 118 -2.50 -28.44 12.00
C ALA A 118 -1.28 -27.83 11.29
N LEU A 119 -0.06 -28.29 11.62
CA LEU A 119 1.17 -27.89 10.95
C LEU A 119 1.22 -28.30 9.47
N ILE A 120 0.81 -29.53 9.14
CA ILE A 120 0.72 -29.98 7.72
C ILE A 120 -0.23 -29.09 6.93
N ILE A 121 -1.45 -28.87 7.45
CA ILE A 121 -2.47 -28.06 6.77
C ILE A 121 -1.99 -26.62 6.62
N THR A 122 -1.38 -26.06 7.67
CA THR A 122 -0.79 -24.71 7.63
C THR A 122 0.26 -24.59 6.52
N PHE A 123 1.18 -25.56 6.44
CA PHE A 123 2.18 -25.58 5.38
C PHE A 123 1.54 -25.64 4.00
N ILE A 124 0.58 -26.53 3.77
CA ILE A 124 -0.11 -26.68 2.48
C ILE A 124 -0.83 -25.39 2.08
N ILE A 125 -1.64 -24.81 2.97
CA ILE A 125 -2.41 -23.59 2.66
C ILE A 125 -1.48 -22.41 2.42
N THR A 126 -0.37 -22.29 3.17
CA THR A 126 0.65 -21.25 2.93
C THR A 126 1.31 -21.46 1.57
N ALA A 127 1.66 -22.70 1.21
CA ALA A 127 2.26 -23.02 -0.07
C ALA A 127 1.33 -22.68 -1.24
N LEU A 128 0.04 -23.03 -1.12
CA LEU A 128 -0.98 -22.67 -2.11
C LEU A 128 -1.14 -21.16 -2.23
N GLY A 129 -1.16 -20.43 -1.11
CA GLY A 129 -1.21 -18.96 -1.12
C GLY A 129 -0.03 -18.34 -1.86
N LEU A 130 1.17 -18.93 -1.75
CA LEU A 130 2.37 -18.50 -2.47
C LEU A 130 2.42 -18.96 -3.94
N GLY A 131 1.31 -19.46 -4.48
CA GLY A 131 1.17 -19.88 -5.88
C GLY A 131 1.90 -21.18 -6.20
N ILE A 132 2.24 -22.00 -5.20
CA ILE A 132 2.81 -23.33 -5.46
C ILE A 132 1.70 -24.24 -5.97
N LYS A 133 1.67 -24.42 -7.30
CA LYS A 133 0.71 -25.29 -7.97
C LYS A 133 0.88 -26.73 -7.50
N ASP A 134 -0.22 -27.33 -7.06
CA ASP A 134 -0.30 -28.75 -6.84
C ASP A 134 -0.60 -29.47 -8.17
N PRO A 135 -0.15 -30.73 -8.34
CA PRO A 135 -0.34 -31.49 -9.58
C PRO A 135 -1.81 -31.84 -9.89
N HIS A 136 -2.72 -31.66 -8.93
CA HIS A 136 -4.14 -31.99 -9.07
C HIS A 136 -5.04 -30.76 -9.29
N ASN A 137 -4.45 -29.57 -9.50
CA ASN A 137 -5.15 -28.30 -9.66
C ASN A 137 -6.09 -27.94 -8.48
N PHE A 138 -5.84 -28.43 -7.27
CA PHE A 138 -6.55 -27.99 -6.07
C PHE A 138 -6.39 -26.48 -5.85
N TYR A 139 -5.28 -25.88 -6.29
CA TYR A 139 -5.08 -24.43 -6.24
C TYR A 139 -6.23 -23.67 -6.91
N VAL A 140 -6.88 -24.18 -7.96
CA VAL A 140 -8.03 -23.54 -8.62
C VAL A 140 -9.25 -23.44 -7.70
N PHE A 141 -9.47 -24.46 -6.85
CA PHE A 141 -10.51 -24.40 -5.83
C PHE A 141 -10.21 -23.31 -4.80
N PHE A 142 -8.96 -23.19 -4.37
CA PHE A 142 -8.55 -22.20 -3.39
C PHE A 142 -8.32 -20.79 -3.97
N GLU A 143 -8.06 -20.64 -5.27
CA GLU A 143 -8.01 -19.33 -5.96
C GLU A 143 -9.35 -18.60 -5.89
N ARG A 144 -10.46 -19.34 -5.89
CA ARG A 144 -11.79 -18.78 -5.64
C ARG A 144 -12.00 -18.33 -4.19
N ILE A 145 -11.11 -18.73 -3.29
CA ILE A 145 -11.17 -18.40 -1.87
C ILE A 145 -10.18 -17.24 -1.61
N ASN A 146 -10.70 -16.02 -1.78
CA ASN A 146 -9.96 -14.75 -1.77
C ASN A 146 -8.97 -14.53 -0.59
N PHE A 147 -9.05 -15.29 0.51
CA PHE A 147 -8.13 -15.11 1.64
C PHE A 147 -6.71 -15.60 1.36
N LEU A 148 -6.45 -16.45 0.35
CA LEU A 148 -5.09 -16.90 0.06
C LEU A 148 -4.13 -15.75 -0.25
N TYR A 149 -4.62 -14.67 -0.87
CA TYR A 149 -3.82 -13.50 -1.20
C TYR A 149 -3.28 -12.75 0.03
N TYR A 150 -3.83 -13.00 1.24
CA TYR A 150 -3.34 -12.41 2.49
C TYR A 150 -2.00 -12.99 2.96
N VAL A 151 -1.44 -13.99 2.26
CA VAL A 151 -0.05 -14.39 2.46
C VAL A 151 0.94 -13.29 2.02
N PHE A 152 0.51 -12.40 1.13
CA PHE A 152 1.27 -11.25 0.69
C PHE A 152 0.85 -9.98 1.46
N PRO A 153 1.75 -9.00 1.63
CA PRO A 153 1.44 -7.74 2.30
C PRO A 153 0.29 -6.99 1.61
N GLY A 154 0.18 -7.11 0.28
CA GLY A 154 -0.79 -6.39 -0.53
C GLY A 154 -0.70 -4.87 -0.32
N VAL A 155 -1.80 -4.18 -0.59
CA VAL A 155 -1.93 -2.75 -0.25
C VAL A 155 -2.23 -2.62 1.24
N SER A 156 -1.45 -1.81 1.96
CA SER A 156 -1.65 -1.46 3.38
C SER A 156 -1.45 -2.60 4.40
N LEU A 157 -0.58 -3.58 4.13
CA LEU A 157 -0.18 -4.64 5.08
C LEU A 157 -1.37 -5.34 5.76
N ARG A 158 -2.43 -5.67 4.99
CA ARG A 158 -3.76 -6.05 5.56
C ARG A 158 -3.69 -7.19 6.56
N MET A 159 -2.95 -8.25 6.23
CA MET A 159 -2.80 -9.40 7.13
C MET A 159 -2.05 -9.04 8.41
N GLN A 160 -1.05 -8.15 8.35
CA GLN A 160 -0.33 -7.73 9.55
C GLN A 160 -1.21 -6.91 10.49
N ARG A 161 -2.04 -6.01 9.94
CA ARG A 161 -3.08 -5.30 10.71
C ARG A 161 -4.08 -6.28 11.32
N ALA A 162 -4.54 -7.26 10.54
CA ALA A 162 -5.49 -8.29 10.97
C ALA A 162 -4.93 -9.31 11.97
N PHE A 163 -3.62 -9.32 12.22
CA PHE A 163 -2.97 -10.39 12.98
C PHE A 163 -3.21 -10.34 14.49
N LEU A 164 -3.48 -9.16 15.07
CA LEU A 164 -3.60 -8.97 16.52
C LEU A 164 -4.50 -10.00 17.25
N PRO A 165 -5.75 -10.28 16.82
CA PRO A 165 -6.59 -11.26 17.51
C PRO A 165 -5.98 -12.67 17.52
N PHE A 166 -5.29 -13.07 16.44
CA PHE A 166 -4.62 -14.36 16.34
C PHE A 166 -3.40 -14.43 17.27
N PHE A 167 -2.64 -13.33 17.35
CA PHE A 167 -1.51 -13.21 18.27
C PHE A 167 -1.96 -13.36 19.72
N ILE A 168 -3.02 -12.64 20.13
CA ILE A 168 -3.59 -12.76 21.48
C ILE A 168 -4.06 -14.20 21.72
N ALA A 169 -4.80 -14.80 20.79
CA ALA A 169 -5.25 -16.18 20.93
C ALA A 169 -4.06 -17.17 21.06
N LEU A 170 -2.99 -16.98 20.29
CA LEU A 170 -1.78 -17.80 20.40
C LEU A 170 -1.12 -17.64 21.77
N LEU A 171 -0.91 -16.41 22.24
CA LEU A 171 -0.34 -16.14 23.57
C LEU A 171 -1.15 -16.84 24.66
N PHE A 172 -2.48 -16.70 24.64
CA PHE A 172 -3.33 -17.39 25.60
C PHE A 172 -3.27 -18.91 25.45
N LEU A 173 -3.12 -19.47 24.25
CA LEU A 173 -2.95 -20.91 24.08
C LEU A 173 -1.62 -21.43 24.66
N LEU A 174 -0.56 -20.62 24.59
CA LEU A 174 0.79 -20.96 25.09
C LEU A 174 0.98 -20.74 26.59
N LEU A 175 0.26 -19.79 27.18
CA LEU A 175 0.32 -19.50 28.63
C LEU A 175 -0.19 -20.71 29.45
N ASP A 176 0.73 -21.36 30.17
CA ASP A 176 0.45 -22.41 31.15
C ASP A 176 0.00 -21.80 32.49
N LYS A 177 -0.91 -22.47 33.22
CA LYS A 177 -1.63 -21.94 34.39
C LYS A 177 -0.78 -21.85 35.68
N ARG A 178 0.44 -21.29 35.63
CA ARG A 178 1.39 -21.39 36.75
C ARG A 178 1.82 -20.06 37.39
N ILE A 179 1.01 -19.01 37.34
CA ILE A 179 1.37 -17.73 37.97
C ILE A 179 0.39 -17.43 39.11
N LYS A 180 0.82 -17.65 40.36
CA LYS A 180 -0.01 -17.53 41.57
C LYS A 180 -0.62 -16.13 41.79
N TRP A 181 0.07 -15.05 41.41
CA TRP A 181 -0.52 -13.69 41.55
C TRP A 181 -1.72 -13.47 40.63
N LEU A 182 -1.85 -14.29 39.57
CA LEU A 182 -3.00 -14.20 38.67
C LEU A 182 -4.21 -14.79 39.38
N ASP A 183 -4.13 -15.34 40.59
CA ASP A 183 -5.31 -15.84 41.31
C ASP A 183 -6.21 -14.73 41.86
N ASN A 184 -5.69 -13.50 42.01
CA ASN A 184 -6.49 -12.35 42.41
C ASN A 184 -7.35 -11.83 41.25
N GLU A 185 -8.67 -11.82 41.45
CA GLU A 185 -9.64 -11.41 40.43
C GLU A 185 -9.51 -9.93 40.03
N ILE A 186 -9.19 -9.03 40.96
CA ILE A 186 -8.97 -7.60 40.67
C ILE A 186 -7.78 -7.44 39.72
N ILE A 187 -6.68 -8.15 39.98
CA ILE A 187 -5.48 -8.13 39.13
C ILE A 187 -5.82 -8.70 37.75
N ARG A 188 -6.54 -9.82 37.66
CA ARG A 188 -6.98 -10.39 36.37
C ARG A 188 -7.79 -9.39 35.55
N VAL A 189 -8.76 -8.72 36.17
CA VAL A 189 -9.64 -7.77 35.49
C VAL A 189 -8.86 -6.52 35.06
N GLY A 190 -7.98 -6.01 35.91
CA GLY A 190 -7.10 -4.88 35.58
C GLY A 190 -6.16 -5.20 34.42
N LEU A 191 -5.53 -6.39 34.41
CA LEU A 191 -4.67 -6.84 33.32
C LEU A 191 -5.44 -7.09 32.01
N LEU A 192 -6.68 -7.60 32.09
CA LEU A 192 -7.54 -7.74 30.92
C LEU A 192 -7.92 -6.37 30.34
N GLY A 193 -8.22 -5.39 31.22
CA GLY A 193 -8.39 -4.00 30.85
C GLY A 193 -7.17 -3.46 30.14
N LEU A 194 -5.99 -3.58 30.77
CA LEU A 194 -4.71 -3.14 30.21
C LEU A 194 -4.47 -3.73 28.82
N LEU A 195 -4.61 -5.05 28.66
CA LEU A 195 -4.50 -5.71 27.36
C LEU A 195 -5.48 -5.11 26.33
N SER A 196 -6.74 -4.91 26.72
CA SER A 196 -7.77 -4.35 25.84
C SER A 196 -7.41 -2.94 25.36
N GLY A 197 -6.97 -2.08 26.26
CA GLY A 197 -6.53 -0.72 25.93
C GLY A 197 -5.29 -0.71 25.03
N SER A 198 -4.31 -1.57 25.33
CA SER A 198 -3.09 -1.72 24.53
C SER A 198 -3.34 -2.18 23.09
N CYS A 199 -4.47 -2.86 22.83
CA CYS A 199 -4.84 -3.28 21.47
C CYS A 199 -5.04 -2.09 20.53
N LEU A 200 -5.46 -0.92 21.04
CA LEU A 200 -5.75 0.26 20.22
C LEU A 200 -4.52 0.77 19.44
N LEU A 201 -3.31 0.45 19.90
CA LEU A 201 -2.06 0.87 19.25
C LEU A 201 -1.75 0.07 17.98
N TRP A 202 -2.31 -1.13 17.82
CA TRP A 202 -1.87 -2.04 16.77
C TRP A 202 -2.17 -1.49 15.38
N SER A 203 -3.46 -1.24 15.09
CA SER A 203 -3.95 -0.61 13.86
C SER A 203 -5.32 0.00 14.09
N ASN A 204 -5.69 0.97 13.25
CA ASN A 204 -6.92 1.75 13.43
C ASN A 204 -8.20 0.93 13.28
N ASP A 205 -8.17 -0.15 12.49
CA ASP A 205 -9.30 -1.04 12.25
C ASP A 205 -9.35 -2.20 13.25
N TYR A 206 -8.28 -2.99 13.34
CA TYR A 206 -8.25 -4.19 14.17
C TYR A 206 -7.98 -3.89 15.65
N GLY A 207 -7.25 -2.82 15.98
CA GLY A 207 -7.01 -2.44 17.37
C GLY A 207 -8.31 -2.12 18.12
N ILE A 208 -9.16 -1.27 17.51
CA ILE A 208 -10.50 -0.95 18.04
C ILE A 208 -11.36 -2.21 18.10
N SER A 209 -11.38 -2.99 17.01
CA SER A 209 -12.23 -4.18 16.91
C SER A 209 -11.90 -5.25 17.95
N VAL A 210 -10.61 -5.46 18.22
CA VAL A 210 -10.14 -6.39 19.26
C VAL A 210 -10.48 -5.85 20.66
N CYS A 211 -10.27 -4.56 20.91
CA CYS A 211 -10.65 -3.93 22.19
C CYS A 211 -12.16 -4.12 22.48
N LEU A 212 -13.00 -3.89 21.46
CA LEU A 212 -14.45 -4.10 21.56
C LEU A 212 -14.81 -5.58 21.77
N ALA A 213 -14.15 -6.51 21.07
CA ALA A 213 -14.38 -7.94 21.23
C ALA A 213 -13.97 -8.44 22.64
N ILE A 214 -12.85 -7.98 23.18
CA ILE A 214 -12.42 -8.26 24.56
C ILE A 214 -13.44 -7.69 25.56
N SER A 215 -13.86 -6.44 25.36
CA SER A 215 -14.88 -5.77 26.19
C SER A 215 -16.18 -6.58 26.20
N TYR A 216 -16.66 -7.00 25.03
CA TYR A 216 -17.88 -7.80 24.89
C TYR A 216 -17.76 -9.15 25.63
N ILE A 217 -16.63 -9.85 25.50
CA ILE A 217 -16.40 -11.12 26.22
C ILE A 217 -16.32 -10.89 27.74
N PHE A 218 -15.70 -9.80 28.18
CA PHE A 218 -15.70 -9.40 29.60
C PHE A 218 -17.13 -9.21 30.11
N PHE A 219 -17.97 -8.45 29.39
CA PHE A 219 -19.38 -8.28 29.72
C PHE A 219 -20.13 -9.62 29.75
N LEU A 220 -19.98 -10.47 28.74
CA LEU A 220 -20.64 -11.78 28.71
C LEU A 220 -20.29 -12.66 29.91
N THR A 221 -19.07 -12.56 30.42
CA THR A 221 -18.57 -13.39 31.52
C THR A 221 -18.86 -12.82 32.90
N LYS A 222 -18.96 -11.50 33.05
CA LYS A 222 -19.05 -10.83 34.36
C LYS A 222 -20.36 -10.09 34.63
N PHE A 223 -21.16 -9.80 33.61
CA PHE A 223 -22.34 -8.95 33.76
C PHE A 223 -23.38 -9.56 34.70
N HIS A 224 -23.47 -8.95 35.88
CA HIS A 224 -24.52 -9.11 36.87
C HIS A 224 -24.72 -7.73 37.50
N LEU A 225 -25.93 -7.17 37.45
CA LEU A 225 -26.18 -5.80 37.91
C LEU A 225 -26.04 -5.68 39.45
N ASN A 226 -24.80 -5.55 39.94
CA ASN A 226 -24.45 -5.50 41.36
C ASN A 226 -23.15 -4.69 41.60
N LEU A 227 -22.85 -4.41 42.86
CA LEU A 227 -21.68 -3.61 43.24
C LEU A 227 -20.34 -4.27 42.84
N THR A 228 -20.26 -5.61 42.87
CA THR A 228 -19.06 -6.36 42.50
C THR A 228 -18.73 -6.16 41.02
N PHE A 229 -19.73 -6.28 40.15
CA PHE A 229 -19.58 -6.00 38.74
C PHE A 229 -19.19 -4.54 38.50
N MET A 230 -19.81 -3.57 39.17
CA MET A 230 -19.44 -2.16 39.02
C MET A 230 -17.97 -1.90 39.40
N LYS A 231 -17.48 -2.51 40.49
CA LYS A 231 -16.05 -2.44 40.86
C LYS A 231 -15.17 -3.05 39.78
N GLN A 232 -15.49 -4.25 39.31
CA GLN A 232 -14.73 -4.91 38.25
C GLN A 232 -14.75 -4.12 36.94
N PHE A 233 -15.88 -3.56 36.57
CA PHE A 233 -16.03 -2.71 35.39
C PHE A 233 -15.17 -1.44 35.51
N LEU A 234 -15.18 -0.76 36.66
CA LEU A 234 -14.29 0.39 36.88
C LEU A 234 -12.80 0.02 36.80
N ILE A 235 -12.40 -1.10 37.41
CA ILE A 235 -11.02 -1.61 37.33
C ILE A 235 -10.65 -1.94 35.87
N TYR A 236 -11.56 -2.55 35.11
CA TYR A 236 -11.36 -2.86 33.70
C TYR A 236 -11.17 -1.58 32.87
N ILE A 237 -12.03 -0.58 33.05
CA ILE A 237 -11.93 0.71 32.35
C ILE A 237 -10.64 1.44 32.71
N LEU A 238 -10.27 1.49 34.00
CA LEU A 238 -9.00 2.07 34.43
C LEU A 238 -7.81 1.35 33.80
N GLY A 239 -7.84 0.01 33.80
CA GLY A 239 -6.83 -0.80 33.12
C GLY A 239 -6.73 -0.46 31.62
N ALA A 240 -7.87 -0.39 30.92
CA ALA A 240 -7.90 -0.06 29.50
C ALA A 240 -7.39 1.35 29.21
N PHE A 241 -7.79 2.33 30.02
CA PHE A 241 -7.28 3.68 29.90
C PHE A 241 -5.76 3.73 30.10
N LEU A 242 -5.24 3.10 31.15
CA LEU A 242 -3.80 3.02 31.41
C LEU A 242 -3.06 2.31 30.27
N GLY A 243 -3.58 1.17 29.79
CA GLY A 243 -2.96 0.40 28.71
C GLY A 243 -2.88 1.15 27.38
N ALA A 244 -3.89 1.97 27.08
CA ALA A 244 -3.89 2.84 25.90
C ALA A 244 -2.94 4.04 26.08
N VAL A 245 -3.13 4.83 27.14
CA VAL A 245 -2.40 6.09 27.36
C VAL A 245 -0.92 5.84 27.58
N PHE A 246 -0.55 4.90 28.47
CA PHE A 246 0.83 4.62 28.79
C PHE A 246 1.63 4.19 27.57
N LEU A 247 1.11 3.24 26.79
CA LEU A 247 1.81 2.75 25.62
C LEU A 247 1.87 3.78 24.51
N VAL A 248 0.79 4.54 24.27
CA VAL A 248 0.83 5.58 23.23
C VAL A 248 1.87 6.63 23.60
N LEU A 249 1.90 7.11 24.85
CA LEU A 249 2.92 8.04 25.32
C LEU A 249 4.34 7.47 25.14
N LEU A 250 4.54 6.18 25.43
CA LEU A 250 5.83 5.51 25.24
C LEU A 250 6.25 5.46 23.76
N PHE A 251 5.36 4.97 22.89
CA PHE A 251 5.66 4.76 21.46
C PHE A 251 5.57 6.02 20.61
N THR A 252 5.02 7.12 21.13
CA THR A 252 4.99 8.42 20.45
C THR A 252 5.84 9.47 21.15
N TRP A 253 6.63 9.06 22.16
CA TRP A 253 7.45 9.95 22.98
C TRP A 253 6.68 11.17 23.51
N GLY A 254 5.47 10.93 24.01
CA GLY A 254 4.61 11.96 24.58
C GLY A 254 3.57 12.58 23.63
N ASN A 255 3.54 12.23 22.35
CA ASN A 255 2.66 12.84 21.34
C ASN A 255 1.27 12.18 21.25
N LEU A 256 0.62 11.98 22.42
CA LEU A 256 -0.70 11.36 22.53
C LEU A 256 -1.79 12.12 21.75
N TYR A 257 -1.82 13.45 21.87
CA TYR A 257 -2.85 14.27 21.23
C TYR A 257 -2.80 14.11 19.70
N ASN A 258 -1.63 14.25 19.09
CA ASN A 258 -1.46 14.11 17.64
C ASN A 258 -1.83 12.70 17.15
N TRP A 259 -1.55 11.67 17.95
CA TRP A 259 -1.95 10.30 17.63
C TRP A 259 -3.47 10.12 17.65
N ILE A 260 -4.15 10.67 18.68
CA ILE A 260 -5.61 10.61 18.78
C ILE A 260 -6.23 11.41 17.63
N ASP A 261 -5.78 12.64 17.44
CA ASP A 261 -6.26 13.55 16.42
C ASP A 261 -6.15 12.93 15.03
N TYR A 262 -4.97 12.45 14.64
CA TYR A 262 -4.76 11.85 13.33
C TYR A 262 -5.64 10.62 13.11
N ASN A 263 -5.65 9.66 14.04
CA ASN A 263 -6.26 8.35 13.80
C ASN A 263 -7.79 8.32 14.03
N PHE A 264 -8.34 9.18 14.89
CA PHE A 264 -9.75 9.10 15.30
C PHE A 264 -10.59 10.33 14.94
N PHE A 265 -9.98 11.51 14.75
CA PHE A 265 -10.72 12.74 14.45
C PHE A 265 -10.47 13.25 13.02
N GLY A 266 -9.21 13.43 12.63
CA GLY A 266 -8.81 13.94 11.31
C GLY A 266 -9.07 12.95 10.18
N VAL A 267 -8.20 11.95 10.01
CA VAL A 267 -8.26 10.96 8.92
C VAL A 267 -9.62 10.26 8.89
N ALA A 268 -10.14 9.88 10.05
CA ALA A 268 -11.38 9.11 10.15
C ALA A 268 -12.63 9.86 9.64
N LYS A 269 -12.67 11.20 9.77
CA LYS A 269 -13.80 12.01 9.30
C LYS A 269 -13.87 12.01 7.77
N ASP A 270 -12.70 12.13 7.13
CA ASP A 270 -12.63 12.38 5.69
C ASP A 270 -12.45 11.12 4.84
N GLN A 271 -11.88 10.06 5.41
CA GLN A 271 -11.64 8.79 4.72
C GLN A 271 -12.90 8.22 4.04
N PHE A 272 -14.08 8.47 4.60
CA PHE A 272 -15.34 7.97 4.06
C PHE A 272 -15.69 8.59 2.71
N TRP A 273 -15.59 9.91 2.57
CA TRP A 273 -15.94 10.57 1.32
C TRP A 273 -14.74 10.61 0.37
N TYR A 274 -13.51 10.76 0.88
CA TYR A 274 -12.29 11.00 0.10
C TYR A 274 -11.91 9.84 -0.84
N TYR A 275 -11.75 8.62 -0.32
CA TYR A 275 -11.34 7.48 -1.18
C TYR A 275 -12.50 6.92 -1.97
N GLU A 276 -12.27 6.39 -3.17
CA GLU A 276 -13.30 5.83 -4.07
C GLU A 276 -14.36 6.85 -4.54
N ARG A 277 -14.28 7.16 -5.82
CA ARG A 277 -15.03 8.23 -6.49
C ARG A 277 -16.51 7.91 -6.73
N ASN A 278 -16.90 6.64 -6.71
CA ASN A 278 -18.26 6.24 -7.02
C ASN A 278 -19.14 6.24 -5.77
N ALA A 279 -20.16 7.10 -5.74
CA ALA A 279 -21.12 7.15 -4.64
C ALA A 279 -21.81 5.81 -4.34
N THR A 280 -22.02 4.96 -5.36
CA THR A 280 -22.67 3.65 -5.18
C THR A 280 -21.82 2.65 -4.41
N SER A 281 -20.51 2.89 -4.27
CA SER A 281 -19.60 2.06 -3.46
C SER A 281 -19.69 2.36 -1.96
N LYS A 282 -20.39 3.43 -1.59
CA LYS A 282 -20.45 3.95 -0.22
C LYS A 282 -21.65 3.40 0.53
N PHE A 283 -21.48 3.29 1.85
CA PHE A 283 -22.55 2.94 2.77
C PHE A 283 -23.36 4.20 3.08
N LEU A 284 -24.38 4.47 2.26
CA LEU A 284 -25.18 5.70 2.36
C LEU A 284 -26.57 5.44 2.96
N VAL A 285 -27.15 4.27 2.69
CA VAL A 285 -28.45 3.83 3.21
C VAL A 285 -28.32 2.53 3.99
N LEU A 286 -29.24 2.24 4.91
CA LEU A 286 -29.16 1.04 5.75
C LEU A 286 -29.18 -0.27 4.92
N THR A 287 -29.78 -0.25 3.73
CA THR A 287 -29.80 -1.39 2.80
C THR A 287 -28.44 -1.65 2.14
N ASP A 288 -27.46 -0.75 2.27
CA ASP A 288 -26.08 -0.98 1.83
C ASP A 288 -25.31 -1.91 2.79
N LEU A 289 -25.90 -2.33 3.92
CA LEU A 289 -25.21 -3.15 4.92
C LEU A 289 -24.75 -4.47 4.29
N PRO A 290 -23.44 -4.80 4.34
CA PRO A 290 -22.95 -6.02 3.73
C PRO A 290 -23.49 -7.24 4.48
N ILE A 291 -24.25 -8.06 3.76
CA ILE A 291 -24.79 -9.33 4.23
C ILE A 291 -24.59 -10.36 3.11
N ASN A 292 -23.86 -11.42 3.44
CA ASN A 292 -23.72 -12.61 2.60
C ASN A 292 -23.81 -13.88 3.47
N PHE A 293 -23.75 -15.03 2.82
CA PHE A 293 -23.88 -16.32 3.50
C PHE A 293 -22.84 -16.51 4.62
N GLU A 294 -21.57 -16.21 4.34
CA GLU A 294 -20.46 -16.34 5.29
C GLU A 294 -20.68 -15.46 6.52
N ILE A 295 -21.08 -14.20 6.33
CA ILE A 295 -21.37 -13.24 7.40
C ILE A 295 -22.54 -13.73 8.25
N VAL A 296 -23.64 -14.19 7.64
CA VAL A 296 -24.81 -14.71 8.37
C VAL A 296 -24.42 -15.92 9.21
N CYS A 297 -23.73 -16.91 8.63
CA CYS A 297 -23.24 -18.07 9.37
C CYS A 297 -22.27 -17.67 10.49
N GLY A 298 -21.41 -16.68 10.25
CA GLY A 298 -20.50 -16.10 11.22
C GLY A 298 -21.19 -15.48 12.43
N ILE A 299 -22.23 -14.69 12.18
CA ILE A 299 -23.04 -14.06 13.21
C ILE A 299 -23.73 -15.16 14.05
N LEU A 300 -24.37 -16.14 13.40
CA LEU A 300 -25.02 -17.25 14.10
C LEU A 300 -24.05 -18.05 14.97
N MET A 301 -22.85 -18.37 14.45
CA MET A 301 -21.81 -19.04 15.22
C MET A 301 -21.31 -18.17 16.39
N SER A 302 -21.13 -16.87 16.19
CA SER A 302 -20.71 -15.93 17.23
C SER A 302 -21.77 -15.81 18.34
N LEU A 303 -23.06 -15.80 17.98
CA LEU A 303 -24.18 -15.82 18.92
C LEU A 303 -24.22 -17.14 19.71
N PHE A 304 -24.02 -18.28 19.04
CA PHE A 304 -23.95 -19.59 19.69
C PHE A 304 -22.80 -19.68 20.69
N LEU A 305 -21.59 -19.24 20.30
CA LEU A 305 -20.44 -19.18 21.19
C LEU A 305 -20.68 -18.20 22.35
N SER A 306 -21.25 -17.03 22.08
CA SER A 306 -21.65 -16.05 23.12
C SER A 306 -22.59 -16.65 24.15
N TYR A 307 -23.60 -17.40 23.69
CA TYR A 307 -24.52 -18.14 24.56
C TYR A 307 -23.79 -19.15 25.45
N LYS A 308 -22.87 -19.95 24.88
CA LYS A 308 -22.07 -20.90 25.67
C LYS A 308 -21.20 -20.19 26.72
N VAL A 309 -20.60 -19.05 26.38
CA VAL A 309 -19.80 -18.23 27.30
C VAL A 309 -20.68 -17.74 28.45
N ARG A 310 -21.84 -17.14 28.14
CA ARG A 310 -22.77 -16.62 29.14
C ARG A 310 -23.30 -17.69 30.10
N LYS A 311 -23.46 -18.92 29.62
CA LYS A 311 -23.88 -20.09 30.42
C LYS A 311 -22.72 -20.78 31.16
N GLY A 312 -21.49 -20.31 31.04
CA GLY A 312 -20.31 -20.93 31.66
C GLY A 312 -19.95 -22.30 31.07
N LYS A 313 -20.47 -22.65 29.89
CA LYS A 313 -20.24 -23.94 29.21
C LYS A 313 -19.15 -23.87 28.13
N ALA A 314 -18.63 -22.68 27.85
CA ALA A 314 -17.60 -22.49 26.83
C ALA A 314 -16.21 -22.94 27.33
N THR A 315 -15.50 -23.67 26.48
CA THR A 315 -14.08 -23.98 26.72
C THR A 315 -13.20 -22.76 26.43
N LYS A 316 -11.97 -22.73 26.97
CA LYS A 316 -10.98 -21.67 26.66
C LYS A 316 -10.80 -21.46 25.14
N LYS A 317 -10.74 -22.54 24.37
CA LYS A 317 -10.61 -22.48 22.90
C LYS A 317 -11.82 -21.86 22.22
N GLU A 318 -13.02 -22.09 22.74
CA GLU A 318 -14.27 -21.51 22.22
C GLU A 318 -14.37 -20.01 22.53
N ILE A 319 -13.91 -19.58 23.71
CA ILE A 319 -13.80 -18.15 24.06
C ILE A 319 -12.82 -17.44 23.12
N LEU A 320 -11.66 -18.05 22.88
CA LEU A 320 -10.65 -17.49 21.96
C LEU A 320 -11.12 -17.52 20.50
N LEU A 321 -11.88 -18.54 20.07
CA LEU A 321 -12.50 -18.56 18.74
C LEU A 321 -13.51 -17.42 18.59
N LEU A 322 -14.35 -17.18 19.61
CA LEU A 322 -15.26 -16.05 19.66
C LEU A 322 -14.52 -14.72 19.54
N LEU A 323 -13.40 -14.55 20.26
CA LEU A 323 -12.56 -13.35 20.19
C LEU A 323 -12.10 -13.08 18.75
N VAL A 324 -11.51 -14.08 18.10
CA VAL A 324 -10.96 -13.93 16.75
C VAL A 324 -12.07 -13.67 15.73
N MET A 325 -13.19 -14.40 15.82
CA MET A 325 -14.35 -14.18 14.94
C MET A 325 -14.93 -12.77 15.08
N LEU A 326 -15.26 -12.34 16.30
CA LEU A 326 -15.83 -11.02 16.55
C LEU A 326 -14.88 -9.90 16.12
N SER A 327 -13.60 -10.01 16.42
CA SER A 327 -12.61 -8.98 16.05
C SER A 327 -12.56 -8.78 14.55
N THR A 328 -12.52 -9.86 13.77
CA THR A 328 -12.48 -9.77 12.30
C THR A 328 -13.81 -9.33 11.68
N LEU A 329 -14.94 -9.72 12.27
CA LEU A 329 -16.28 -9.30 11.82
C LEU A 329 -16.50 -7.80 12.08
N LEU A 330 -16.15 -7.33 13.28
CA LEU A 330 -16.23 -5.91 13.66
C LEU A 330 -15.32 -5.05 12.78
N ALA A 331 -14.10 -5.50 12.49
CA ALA A 331 -13.19 -4.78 11.60
C ALA A 331 -13.75 -4.66 10.18
N GLY A 332 -14.36 -5.74 9.67
CA GLY A 332 -15.02 -5.73 8.35
C GLY A 332 -16.14 -4.68 8.26
N TYR A 333 -17.00 -4.61 9.29
CA TYR A 333 -18.06 -3.60 9.37
C TYR A 333 -17.54 -2.19 9.63
N ALA A 334 -16.51 -2.02 10.46
CA ALA A 334 -15.88 -0.72 10.70
C ALA A 334 -15.33 -0.15 9.39
N TYR A 335 -14.69 -0.99 8.56
CA TYR A 335 -14.26 -0.59 7.22
C TYR A 335 -15.45 -0.26 6.30
N ALA A 336 -16.54 -1.03 6.38
CA ALA A 336 -17.73 -0.79 5.57
C ALA A 336 -18.34 0.59 5.81
N ILE A 337 -18.43 0.97 7.08
CA ILE A 337 -18.99 2.25 7.53
C ILE A 337 -18.01 3.42 7.29
N GLY A 338 -16.71 3.15 7.41
CA GLY A 338 -15.66 4.16 7.33
C GLY A 338 -15.08 4.40 5.94
N SER A 339 -15.28 3.49 4.97
CA SER A 339 -14.64 3.58 3.65
C SER A 339 -15.48 3.01 2.49
N LEU A 340 -15.58 1.69 2.33
CA LEU A 340 -16.29 1.04 1.20
C LEU A 340 -17.30 0.04 1.69
N LYS A 341 -18.55 0.09 1.20
CA LYS A 341 -19.66 -0.72 1.73
C LYS A 341 -19.45 -2.23 1.70
N GLU A 342 -18.59 -2.73 0.81
CA GLU A 342 -18.20 -4.15 0.75
C GLU A 342 -17.48 -4.63 2.03
N GLY A 343 -16.85 -3.72 2.77
CA GLY A 343 -16.10 -4.02 3.99
C GLY A 343 -14.78 -4.76 3.74
N GLN A 344 -14.07 -5.07 4.83
CA GLN A 344 -12.88 -5.95 4.80
C GLN A 344 -13.08 -7.23 5.62
N PHE A 345 -13.89 -8.13 5.07
CA PHE A 345 -14.25 -9.40 5.72
C PHE A 345 -13.32 -10.58 5.40
N ILE A 346 -12.24 -10.38 4.64
CA ILE A 346 -11.38 -11.48 4.18
C ILE A 346 -10.75 -12.27 5.35
N PRO A 347 -10.21 -11.63 6.42
CA PRO A 347 -9.74 -12.37 7.60
C PRO A 347 -10.86 -13.12 8.32
N PHE A 348 -12.09 -12.61 8.28
CA PHE A 348 -13.26 -13.31 8.79
C PHE A 348 -13.57 -14.57 7.95
N TYR A 349 -13.52 -14.47 6.62
CA TYR A 349 -13.68 -15.60 5.72
C TYR A 349 -12.61 -16.68 5.92
N LEU A 350 -11.36 -16.29 6.18
CA LEU A 350 -10.29 -17.22 6.57
C LEU A 350 -10.71 -18.05 7.78
N ILE A 351 -11.18 -17.41 8.85
CA ILE A 351 -11.60 -18.13 10.06
C ILE A 351 -12.77 -19.06 9.77
N PHE A 352 -13.76 -18.57 9.01
CA PHE A 352 -14.95 -19.34 8.65
C PHE A 352 -14.57 -20.62 7.89
N TYR A 353 -13.88 -20.50 6.76
CA TYR A 353 -13.53 -21.65 5.92
C TYR A 353 -12.57 -22.62 6.62
N ILE A 354 -11.57 -22.13 7.37
CA ILE A 354 -10.68 -23.01 8.14
C ILE A 354 -11.44 -23.73 9.26
N SER A 355 -12.43 -23.09 9.88
CA SER A 355 -13.26 -23.73 10.90
C SER A 355 -14.17 -24.80 10.31
N VAL A 356 -14.83 -24.52 9.17
CA VAL A 356 -15.62 -25.52 8.43
C VAL A 356 -14.74 -26.72 8.03
N PHE A 357 -13.57 -26.45 7.46
CA PHE A 357 -12.61 -27.50 7.10
C PHE A 357 -12.16 -28.33 8.31
N SER A 358 -11.93 -27.68 9.45
CA SER A 358 -11.56 -28.36 10.70
C SER A 358 -12.66 -29.30 11.21
N ILE A 359 -13.94 -28.90 11.08
CA ILE A 359 -15.09 -29.73 11.45
C ILE A 359 -15.14 -30.98 10.57
N ILE A 360 -15.01 -30.81 9.25
CA ILE A 360 -14.98 -31.93 8.29
C ILE A 360 -13.84 -32.90 8.62
N LEU A 361 -12.63 -32.38 8.87
CA LEU A 361 -11.47 -33.22 9.22
C LEU A 361 -11.66 -34.00 10.53
N ASN A 362 -12.29 -33.37 11.53
CA ASN A 362 -12.57 -34.04 12.80
C ASN A 362 -13.66 -35.11 12.63
N TYR A 363 -14.63 -34.91 11.74
CA TYR A 363 -15.66 -35.90 11.42
C TYR A 363 -15.08 -37.10 10.64
N ILE A 364 -14.25 -36.86 9.61
CA ILE A 364 -13.60 -37.93 8.82
C ILE A 364 -12.68 -38.80 9.72
N LYS A 365 -12.01 -38.20 10.71
CA LYS A 365 -11.20 -38.97 11.68
C LYS A 365 -12.01 -39.97 12.51
N SER A 366 -13.32 -39.77 12.64
CA SER A 366 -14.20 -40.72 13.31
C SER A 366 -14.38 -42.02 12.50
N ILE A 367 -13.88 -42.08 11.25
CA ILE A 367 -14.26 -43.10 10.27
C ILE A 367 -13.12 -44.12 9.93
N HIS A 368 -11.87 -44.04 10.44
CA HIS A 368 -10.84 -45.02 10.02
C HIS A 368 -9.78 -45.53 11.03
N PHE A 369 -9.47 -46.83 10.86
CA PHE A 369 -8.35 -47.65 11.33
C PHE A 369 -7.06 -47.30 10.54
N ILE A 370 -6.07 -46.64 11.14
CA ILE A 370 -4.73 -46.50 10.53
C ILE A 370 -3.73 -47.32 11.34
N ASN A 371 -2.98 -48.20 10.67
CA ASN A 371 -1.91 -49.01 11.26
C ASN A 371 -0.83 -48.10 11.91
N LYS A 372 -0.47 -48.37 13.17
CA LYS A 372 0.53 -47.59 13.93
C LYS A 372 1.90 -47.51 13.25
N LYS A 373 2.34 -48.57 12.54
CA LYS A 373 3.62 -48.58 11.81
C LYS A 373 3.59 -47.61 10.62
N LEU A 374 2.50 -47.61 9.86
CA LEU A 374 2.30 -46.69 8.74
C LEU A 374 2.26 -45.23 9.22
N ALA A 375 1.62 -44.95 10.37
CA ALA A 375 1.59 -43.62 10.95
C ALA A 375 2.98 -43.10 11.39
N VAL A 376 3.89 -43.99 11.79
CA VAL A 376 5.29 -43.64 12.09
C VAL A 376 6.05 -43.32 10.80
N PHE A 377 5.91 -44.15 9.76
CA PHE A 377 6.54 -43.91 8.46
C PHE A 377 6.11 -42.57 7.85
N ILE A 378 4.80 -42.27 7.86
CA ILE A 378 4.25 -41.00 7.36
C ILE A 378 4.85 -39.79 8.09
N LYS A 379 5.08 -39.88 9.41
CA LYS A 379 5.70 -38.80 10.19
C LYS A 379 7.18 -38.58 9.89
N ILE A 380 7.88 -39.56 9.33
CA ILE A 380 9.28 -39.36 8.91
C ILE A 380 9.32 -38.89 7.45
N PHE A 381 8.48 -39.50 6.61
CA PHE A 381 8.47 -39.25 5.17
C PHE A 381 7.97 -37.85 4.80
N ILE A 382 6.89 -37.36 5.41
CA ILE A 382 6.31 -36.05 5.06
C ILE A 382 7.32 -34.90 5.23
N PRO A 383 7.98 -34.72 6.40
CA PRO A 383 8.91 -33.61 6.56
C PRO A 383 10.10 -33.72 5.61
N ILE A 384 10.61 -34.93 5.36
CA ILE A 384 11.71 -35.15 4.42
C ILE A 384 11.28 -34.74 3.00
N MET A 385 10.11 -35.17 2.55
CA MET A 385 9.58 -34.80 1.23
C MET A 385 9.37 -33.28 1.11
N VAL A 386 8.85 -32.64 2.17
CA VAL A 386 8.68 -31.19 2.22
C VAL A 386 10.03 -30.48 2.13
N LEU A 387 11.04 -30.92 2.89
CA LEU A 387 12.38 -30.32 2.85
C LEU A 387 13.07 -30.56 1.50
N PHE A 388 12.94 -31.76 0.93
CA PHE A 388 13.46 -32.10 -0.39
C PHE A 388 12.88 -31.20 -1.49
N PHE A 389 11.62 -30.79 -1.34
CA PHE A 389 11.01 -29.83 -2.27
C PHE A 389 11.41 -28.38 -1.99
N LEU A 390 11.50 -27.99 -0.71
CA LEU A 390 11.67 -26.59 -0.30
C LEU A 390 13.13 -26.11 -0.44
N VAL A 391 14.10 -26.92 -0.03
CA VAL A 391 15.52 -26.55 -0.01
C VAL A 391 16.04 -26.20 -1.41
N PRO A 392 15.78 -26.99 -2.48
CA PRO A 392 16.20 -26.62 -3.83
C PRO A 392 15.56 -25.31 -4.30
N LYS A 393 14.29 -25.05 -3.98
CA LYS A 393 13.63 -23.79 -4.36
C LYS A 393 14.27 -22.58 -3.69
N ILE A 394 14.58 -22.68 -2.40
CA ILE A 394 15.30 -21.61 -1.69
C ILE A 394 16.67 -21.41 -2.32
N SER A 395 17.43 -22.49 -2.54
CA SER A 395 18.75 -22.44 -3.16
C SER A 395 18.73 -21.78 -4.55
N ILE A 396 17.80 -22.20 -5.42
CA ILE A 396 17.60 -21.60 -6.74
C ILE A 396 17.27 -20.11 -6.62
N SER A 397 16.33 -19.74 -5.74
CA SER A 397 15.95 -18.34 -5.55
C SER A 397 17.08 -17.49 -4.98
N ILE A 398 17.98 -18.04 -4.16
CA ILE A 398 19.19 -17.34 -3.70
C ILE A 398 20.20 -17.18 -4.84
N ASN A 399 20.45 -18.24 -5.61
CA ASN A 399 21.38 -18.19 -6.74
C ASN A 399 20.95 -17.16 -7.79
N GLN A 400 19.64 -17.06 -8.04
CA GLN A 400 19.03 -16.03 -8.89
C GLN A 400 19.28 -14.59 -8.39
N LEU A 401 19.59 -14.39 -7.10
CA LEU A 401 20.00 -13.07 -6.58
C LEU A 401 21.46 -12.72 -6.91
N HIS A 402 22.22 -13.59 -7.56
CA HIS A 402 23.58 -13.30 -8.04
C HIS A 402 23.63 -13.07 -9.56
N GLU A 403 22.54 -13.33 -10.28
CA GLU A 403 22.43 -13.10 -11.72
C GLU A 403 22.23 -11.60 -12.02
N ASN A 404 22.70 -11.15 -13.18
CA ASN A 404 22.39 -9.82 -13.70
C ASN A 404 20.91 -9.76 -14.08
N ARG A 405 20.17 -8.80 -13.52
CA ARG A 405 18.71 -8.80 -13.51
C ARG A 405 18.11 -7.39 -13.54
N GLY A 406 18.83 -6.44 -14.15
CA GLY A 406 18.44 -5.05 -14.27
C GLY A 406 19.49 -4.10 -13.68
N VAL A 407 19.08 -2.85 -13.43
CA VAL A 407 19.98 -1.80 -12.94
C VAL A 407 20.08 -1.88 -11.43
N TYR A 408 21.29 -2.07 -10.91
CA TYR A 408 21.54 -2.02 -9.48
C TYR A 408 21.49 -0.58 -8.96
N VAL A 409 20.59 -0.30 -8.03
CA VAL A 409 20.48 0.99 -7.36
C VAL A 409 20.96 0.83 -5.92
N LYS A 410 22.15 1.38 -5.63
CA LYS A 410 22.86 1.21 -4.36
C LYS A 410 22.03 1.72 -3.17
N GLU A 411 21.39 2.86 -3.32
CA GLU A 411 20.59 3.53 -2.27
C GLU A 411 19.35 2.71 -1.91
N LEU A 412 18.81 1.93 -2.85
CA LEU A 412 17.68 1.03 -2.61
C LEU A 412 18.14 -0.34 -2.10
N GLY A 413 19.38 -0.74 -2.40
CA GLY A 413 19.97 -2.02 -2.00
C GLY A 413 19.67 -3.18 -2.95
N GLY A 414 19.19 -2.92 -4.16
CA GLY A 414 18.75 -3.97 -5.08
C GLY A 414 18.62 -3.55 -6.54
N ASN A 415 18.28 -4.52 -7.38
CA ASN A 415 18.11 -4.35 -8.82
C ASN A 415 16.68 -3.94 -9.17
N LEU A 416 16.54 -2.97 -10.07
CA LEU A 416 15.29 -2.59 -10.68
C LEU A 416 15.26 -3.06 -12.14
N SER A 417 14.15 -3.65 -12.58
CA SER A 417 13.95 -3.96 -14.00
C SER A 417 13.50 -2.72 -14.79
N GLN A 418 12.91 -1.74 -14.11
CA GLN A 418 12.40 -0.49 -14.68
C GLN A 418 12.86 0.69 -13.81
N TYR A 419 12.91 1.90 -14.38
CA TYR A 419 13.16 3.16 -13.67
C TYR A 419 14.60 3.42 -13.20
N GLY A 420 15.45 2.39 -13.08
CA GLY A 420 16.77 2.53 -12.46
C GLY A 420 17.66 3.60 -13.10
N GLU A 421 17.75 3.61 -14.44
CA GLU A 421 18.60 4.56 -15.17
C GLU A 421 18.11 6.01 -15.03
N SER A 422 16.83 6.24 -15.33
CA SER A 422 16.22 7.58 -15.28
C SER A 422 16.25 8.15 -13.86
N LEU A 423 15.99 7.33 -12.84
CA LEU A 423 16.04 7.75 -11.45
C LEU A 423 17.46 8.10 -11.00
N GLN A 424 18.47 7.31 -11.37
CA GLN A 424 19.86 7.59 -11.02
C GLN A 424 20.29 8.93 -11.62
N LEU A 425 19.90 9.17 -12.87
CA LEU A 425 20.19 10.42 -13.55
C LEU A 425 19.49 11.61 -12.88
N VAL A 426 18.18 11.52 -12.63
CA VAL A 426 17.40 12.61 -12.04
C VAL A 426 17.88 12.90 -10.61
N ALA A 427 18.08 11.87 -9.79
CA ALA A 427 18.58 12.02 -8.42
C ALA A 427 19.96 12.71 -8.40
N LYS A 428 20.89 12.25 -9.25
CA LYS A 428 22.29 12.74 -9.24
C LYS A 428 22.45 14.13 -9.84
N TYR A 429 21.81 14.41 -10.98
CA TYR A 429 22.09 15.63 -11.76
C TYR A 429 21.04 16.72 -11.62
N PHE A 430 19.83 16.39 -11.17
CA PHE A 430 18.76 17.38 -11.03
C PHE A 430 18.39 17.67 -9.57
N VAL A 431 18.41 16.68 -8.67
CA VAL A 431 17.93 16.84 -7.28
C VAL A 431 19.09 16.96 -6.26
N SER A 432 20.34 16.93 -6.72
CA SER A 432 21.50 16.92 -5.82
C SER A 432 21.69 18.21 -5.00
N ASP A 433 21.08 19.33 -5.39
CA ASP A 433 21.25 20.64 -4.76
C ASP A 433 19.91 21.34 -4.45
N GLY A 434 19.16 20.83 -3.46
CA GLY A 434 18.00 21.54 -2.95
C GLY A 434 17.03 20.69 -2.13
N GLU A 435 15.97 21.33 -1.66
CA GLU A 435 14.85 20.63 -1.02
C GLU A 435 13.87 20.09 -2.07
N LEU A 436 13.50 18.82 -1.89
CA LEU A 436 12.53 18.10 -2.70
C LEU A 436 11.22 17.96 -1.93
N PHE A 437 10.11 18.25 -2.61
CA PHE A 437 8.76 18.08 -2.07
C PHE A 437 7.91 17.20 -2.97
N SER A 438 7.64 15.98 -2.52
CA SER A 438 7.00 14.92 -3.32
C SER A 438 5.52 14.76 -2.99
N THR A 439 4.62 14.74 -3.97
CA THR A 439 3.22 14.34 -3.71
C THR A 439 3.12 12.87 -3.31
N TYR A 440 4.04 12.05 -3.83
CA TYR A 440 4.26 10.66 -3.46
C TYR A 440 5.75 10.43 -3.21
N SER A 441 6.15 10.35 -1.94
CA SER A 441 7.55 10.05 -1.59
C SER A 441 7.90 8.62 -1.98
N SER A 442 8.88 8.46 -2.86
CA SER A 442 9.21 7.17 -3.49
C SER A 442 10.73 7.02 -3.69
N ALA A 443 11.18 6.28 -4.72
CA ALA A 443 12.59 5.97 -4.92
C ALA A 443 13.45 7.22 -5.12
N LEU A 444 12.93 8.25 -5.81
CA LEU A 444 13.68 9.50 -6.02
C LEU A 444 14.06 10.17 -4.69
N ASP A 445 13.14 10.18 -3.72
CA ASP A 445 13.39 10.71 -2.38
C ASP A 445 14.48 9.94 -1.66
N VAL A 446 14.44 8.59 -1.72
CA VAL A 446 15.45 7.74 -1.07
C VAL A 446 16.82 7.89 -1.73
N MET A 447 16.87 7.93 -3.05
CA MET A 447 18.10 8.10 -3.82
C MET A 447 18.73 9.48 -3.64
N SER A 448 17.92 10.48 -3.28
CA SER A 448 18.39 11.84 -2.97
C SER A 448 18.65 12.06 -1.48
N ASP A 449 18.50 11.01 -0.64
CA ASP A 449 18.57 11.09 0.83
C ASP A 449 17.66 12.18 1.42
N LYS A 450 16.43 12.26 0.89
CA LYS A 450 15.41 13.22 1.30
C LYS A 450 14.20 12.53 1.91
N PHE A 451 13.54 13.28 2.78
CA PHE A 451 12.24 12.98 3.35
C PHE A 451 11.24 14.03 2.88
N GLN A 452 9.97 13.66 2.68
CA GLN A 452 8.90 14.63 2.45
C GLN A 452 8.80 15.58 3.66
N PRO A 453 9.10 16.89 3.51
CA PRO A 453 9.23 17.82 4.63
C PRO A 453 7.97 18.02 5.50
N SER A 454 6.78 17.71 5.00
CA SER A 454 5.53 17.85 5.78
C SER A 454 5.35 16.79 6.89
N GLY A 455 6.14 15.72 6.86
CA GLY A 455 5.92 14.53 7.69
C GLY A 455 4.75 13.65 7.22
N ILE A 456 4.08 14.02 6.12
CA ILE A 456 3.04 13.22 5.47
C ILE A 456 3.55 12.86 4.08
N ASP A 457 4.09 11.64 3.96
CA ASP A 457 4.80 11.18 2.75
C ASP A 457 3.95 11.07 1.48
N TYR A 458 2.62 11.11 1.62
CA TYR A 458 1.66 10.91 0.54
C TYR A 458 0.56 11.93 0.64
N LEU A 459 0.34 12.69 -0.44
CA LEU A 459 -0.70 13.71 -0.52
C LEU A 459 -2.09 13.14 -0.20
N ILE A 460 -2.35 11.89 -0.59
CA ILE A 460 -3.61 11.20 -0.28
C ILE A 460 -3.85 10.89 1.20
N HIS A 461 -2.86 11.08 2.07
CA HIS A 461 -3.02 10.98 3.53
C HIS A 461 -3.18 12.35 4.20
N VAL A 462 -3.21 13.45 3.43
CA VAL A 462 -3.44 14.81 3.92
C VAL A 462 -4.95 15.06 4.02
N LEU A 463 -5.56 14.45 5.03
CA LEU A 463 -7.01 14.44 5.22
C LEU A 463 -7.43 15.42 6.33
N GLY A 464 -8.50 16.18 6.11
CA GLY A 464 -8.96 17.23 7.01
C GLY A 464 -8.25 18.57 6.79
N ASP A 465 -8.99 19.67 6.97
CA ASP A 465 -8.49 21.02 6.72
C ASP A 465 -7.25 21.36 7.55
N GLN A 466 -7.20 20.91 8.82
CA GLN A 466 -6.04 21.06 9.69
C GLN A 466 -4.75 20.46 9.08
N TYR A 467 -4.85 19.27 8.47
CA TYR A 467 -3.70 18.60 7.88
C TYR A 467 -3.33 19.20 6.52
N ARG A 468 -4.31 19.66 5.75
CA ARG A 468 -4.09 20.42 4.50
C ARG A 468 -3.35 21.72 4.78
N GLU A 469 -3.79 22.48 5.79
CA GLU A 469 -3.12 23.69 6.25
C GLU A 469 -1.69 23.39 6.74
N LYS A 470 -1.50 22.33 7.54
CA LYS A 470 -0.16 21.90 7.98
C LYS A 470 0.75 21.55 6.79
N TYR A 471 0.22 20.86 5.79
CA TYR A 471 0.96 20.46 4.59
C TYR A 471 1.36 21.69 3.75
N LEU A 472 0.43 22.61 3.52
CA LEU A 472 0.69 23.88 2.82
C LEU A 472 1.69 24.76 3.58
N LYS A 473 1.53 24.88 4.90
CA LYS A 473 2.46 25.61 5.75
C LYS A 473 3.88 25.06 5.61
N SER A 474 4.05 23.74 5.68
CA SER A 474 5.34 23.09 5.46
C SER A 474 5.90 23.40 4.06
N PHE A 475 5.07 23.34 3.01
CA PHE A 475 5.49 23.70 1.65
C PHE A 475 6.00 25.15 1.56
N HIS A 476 5.27 26.11 2.14
CA HIS A 476 5.64 27.53 2.11
C HIS A 476 6.87 27.86 2.96
N GLU A 477 7.05 27.20 4.11
CA GLU A 477 8.20 27.38 5.00
C GLU A 477 9.48 26.78 4.41
N ASN A 478 9.40 25.57 3.86
CA ASN A 478 10.56 24.89 3.25
C ASN A 478 10.99 25.53 1.92
N ARG A 479 10.07 26.21 1.21
CA ARG A 479 10.33 26.85 -0.09
C ARG A 479 11.08 25.92 -1.05
N PRO A 480 10.60 24.68 -1.28
CA PRO A 480 11.37 23.65 -1.94
C PRO A 480 11.79 24.09 -3.33
N ARG A 481 13.04 23.81 -3.70
CA ARG A 481 13.51 24.11 -5.06
C ARG A 481 12.82 23.20 -6.08
N TYR A 482 12.59 21.96 -5.68
CA TYR A 482 12.04 20.92 -6.51
C TYR A 482 10.73 20.37 -5.95
N VAL A 483 9.76 20.16 -6.85
CA VAL A 483 8.52 19.41 -6.56
C VAL A 483 8.49 18.21 -7.47
N THR A 484 8.00 17.06 -7.02
CA THR A 484 7.76 15.92 -7.90
C THR A 484 6.33 15.41 -7.77
N THR A 485 5.72 15.12 -8.92
CA THR A 485 4.38 14.53 -9.04
C THR A 485 4.43 13.29 -9.91
N ILE A 486 3.44 12.40 -9.78
CA ILE A 486 3.30 11.27 -10.69
C ILE A 486 2.86 11.79 -12.06
N ARG A 487 3.24 11.09 -13.13
CA ARG A 487 2.76 11.41 -14.48
C ARG A 487 1.32 10.97 -14.64
N GLU A 488 0.52 11.84 -15.25
CA GLU A 488 -0.88 11.58 -15.55
C GLU A 488 -1.08 10.41 -16.53
N ASP A 489 -0.11 10.14 -17.41
CA ASP A 489 -0.12 9.01 -18.35
C ASP A 489 0.43 7.71 -17.77
N TYR A 490 1.05 7.74 -16.59
CA TYR A 490 1.49 6.53 -15.88
C TYR A 490 0.31 5.83 -15.22
N THR A 491 -0.63 6.60 -14.64
CA THR A 491 -1.78 6.04 -13.94
C THR A 491 -2.98 6.98 -13.94
N GLN A 492 -4.16 6.44 -14.25
CA GLN A 492 -5.42 7.18 -14.20
C GLN A 492 -5.74 7.76 -12.80
N TRP A 493 -5.13 7.21 -11.75
CA TRP A 493 -5.30 7.69 -10.38
C TRP A 493 -4.72 9.08 -10.18
N GLU A 494 -3.69 9.48 -10.93
CA GLU A 494 -3.10 10.81 -10.80
C GLU A 494 -4.10 11.91 -11.19
N TYR A 495 -4.97 11.67 -12.18
CA TYR A 495 -6.07 12.58 -12.48
C TYR A 495 -7.03 12.74 -11.30
N TRP A 496 -7.34 11.66 -10.58
CA TRP A 496 -8.14 11.76 -9.36
C TRP A 496 -7.38 12.52 -8.26
N VAL A 497 -6.10 12.21 -8.02
CA VAL A 497 -5.27 12.89 -7.01
C VAL A 497 -5.20 14.40 -7.26
N LYS A 498 -4.94 14.83 -8.51
CA LYS A 498 -4.86 16.24 -8.90
C LYS A 498 -6.16 16.99 -8.59
N ARG A 499 -7.31 16.37 -8.88
CA ARG A 499 -8.64 16.96 -8.68
C ARG A 499 -9.00 17.05 -7.20
N GLU A 500 -8.88 15.94 -6.51
CA GLU A 500 -9.20 15.79 -5.09
C GLU A 500 -8.30 16.68 -4.20
N ASN A 501 -7.05 16.89 -4.62
CA ASN A 501 -6.04 17.65 -3.89
C ASN A 501 -5.67 18.96 -4.57
N TRP A 502 -6.63 19.57 -5.27
CA TRP A 502 -6.41 20.83 -5.99
C TRP A 502 -5.87 21.95 -5.11
N PHE A 503 -6.19 21.93 -3.81
CA PHE A 503 -5.63 22.83 -2.80
C PHE A 503 -4.10 22.92 -2.81
N PHE A 504 -3.40 21.84 -3.18
CA PHE A 504 -1.94 21.80 -3.27
C PHE A 504 -1.43 22.06 -4.69
N TYR A 505 -2.07 21.47 -5.72
CA TYR A 505 -1.59 21.62 -7.11
C TYR A 505 -1.60 23.09 -7.54
N ARG A 506 -2.63 23.85 -7.19
CA ARG A 506 -2.72 25.29 -7.51
C ARG A 506 -1.58 26.13 -6.90
N GLU A 507 -0.98 25.69 -5.80
CA GLU A 507 0.08 26.43 -5.10
C GLU A 507 1.41 26.38 -5.84
N PHE A 508 1.82 25.19 -6.31
CA PHE A 508 3.10 25.04 -7.01
C PHE A 508 2.97 25.32 -8.51
N LEU A 509 1.84 25.01 -9.16
CA LEU A 509 1.67 25.20 -10.61
C LEU A 509 1.83 26.66 -11.06
N LYS A 510 1.66 27.64 -10.15
CA LYS A 510 1.85 29.06 -10.46
C LYS A 510 3.31 29.43 -10.75
N ASN A 511 4.26 28.80 -10.07
CA ASN A 511 5.66 29.27 -10.01
C ASN A 511 6.69 28.15 -10.25
N TYR A 512 6.27 27.00 -10.78
CA TYR A 512 7.15 25.87 -11.05
C TYR A 512 6.99 25.45 -12.50
N LYS A 513 8.10 25.11 -13.15
CA LYS A 513 8.14 24.60 -14.52
C LYS A 513 8.63 23.14 -14.53
N PRO A 514 8.13 22.29 -15.42
CA PRO A 514 8.66 20.94 -15.56
C PRO A 514 10.08 20.98 -16.15
N ILE A 515 10.99 20.17 -15.63
CA ILE A 515 12.42 20.16 -16.02
C ILE A 515 12.97 18.78 -16.33
N ALA A 516 12.39 17.72 -15.76
CA ALA A 516 12.81 16.34 -15.99
C ALA A 516 11.64 15.39 -15.84
N VAL A 517 11.70 14.24 -16.49
CA VAL A 517 10.72 13.17 -16.40
C VAL A 517 11.42 11.83 -16.28
N THR A 518 10.84 10.94 -15.49
CA THR A 518 11.15 9.50 -15.52
C THR A 518 9.98 8.77 -16.17
N GLU A 519 10.00 7.44 -16.16
CA GLU A 519 8.89 6.61 -16.63
C GLU A 519 7.62 6.82 -15.80
N TYR A 520 7.70 7.28 -14.55
CA TYR A 520 6.52 7.43 -13.69
C TYR A 520 6.31 8.80 -13.05
N ASN A 521 7.36 9.62 -12.89
CA ASN A 521 7.23 10.94 -12.28
C ASN A 521 7.74 12.07 -13.19
N ILE A 522 7.32 13.27 -12.82
CA ILE A 522 7.82 14.53 -13.37
C ILE A 522 8.45 15.34 -12.24
N LEU A 523 9.57 15.98 -12.55
CA LEU A 523 10.28 16.89 -11.67
C LEU A 523 10.00 18.33 -12.13
N TRP A 524 9.60 19.16 -11.17
CA TRP A 524 9.30 20.57 -11.35
C TRP A 524 10.33 21.41 -10.61
N GLU A 525 10.81 22.49 -11.23
CA GLU A 525 11.74 23.43 -10.61
C GLU A 525 11.09 24.80 -10.47
N LYS A 526 11.33 25.42 -9.32
CA LYS A 526 10.86 26.77 -9.04
C LYS A 526 11.41 27.77 -10.07
N THR A 527 10.55 28.65 -10.54
CA THR A 527 10.87 29.69 -11.52
C THR A 527 10.34 31.05 -11.07
N ASN A 528 11.00 32.11 -11.51
CA ASN A 528 10.56 33.49 -11.30
C ASN A 528 9.53 33.94 -12.36
N LYS A 529 9.25 33.09 -13.35
CA LYS A 529 8.22 33.34 -14.36
C LYS A 529 6.86 32.93 -13.82
N ASP A 530 5.86 33.77 -14.07
CA ASP A 530 4.46 33.42 -13.85
C ASP A 530 4.02 32.36 -14.88
N MET A 531 3.57 31.21 -14.39
CA MET A 531 3.16 30.06 -15.20
C MET A 531 1.64 30.03 -15.44
N LEU A 532 0.90 31.04 -14.97
CA LEU A 532 -0.54 31.14 -15.20
C LEU A 532 -0.89 31.32 -16.68
N VAL A 533 -1.99 30.71 -17.09
CA VAL A 533 -2.56 30.88 -18.43
C VAL A 533 -3.27 32.21 -18.49
N LYS A 534 -2.92 33.04 -19.48
CA LYS A 534 -3.53 34.36 -19.66
C LYS A 534 -4.89 34.24 -20.33
N ALA A 535 -5.95 34.29 -19.54
CA ALA A 535 -7.32 34.42 -20.01
C ALA A 535 -8.18 35.21 -19.03
N THR A 536 -9.28 35.75 -19.54
CA THR A 536 -10.31 36.45 -18.76
C THR A 536 -11.60 35.64 -18.79
N VAL A 537 -12.39 35.75 -17.72
CA VAL A 537 -13.72 35.13 -17.63
C VAL A 537 -14.70 35.96 -18.46
N GLU A 538 -15.28 35.34 -19.47
CA GLU A 538 -16.38 35.93 -20.25
C GLU A 538 -17.71 35.67 -19.54
N ASP A 539 -17.90 34.46 -19.00
CA ASP A 539 -19.14 34.05 -18.34
C ASP A 539 -18.85 33.02 -17.23
N LEU A 540 -19.59 33.11 -16.13
CA LEU A 540 -19.60 32.14 -15.03
C LEU A 540 -21.06 31.96 -14.58
N LYS A 541 -21.63 30.78 -14.82
CA LYS A 541 -23.02 30.48 -14.48
C LYS A 541 -23.11 29.33 -13.50
N VAL A 542 -23.96 29.49 -12.49
CA VAL A 542 -24.33 28.45 -11.54
C VAL A 542 -25.81 28.16 -11.73
N THR A 543 -26.14 26.95 -12.17
CA THR A 543 -27.51 26.56 -12.54
C THR A 543 -27.97 25.37 -11.71
N GLN A 544 -29.11 25.48 -11.03
CA GLN A 544 -29.73 24.35 -10.38
C GLN A 544 -30.38 23.43 -11.43
N VAL A 545 -29.85 22.22 -11.61
CA VAL A 545 -30.37 21.23 -12.59
C VAL A 545 -31.53 20.43 -12.00
N SER A 546 -31.42 20.08 -10.72
CA SER A 546 -32.43 19.36 -9.93
C SER A 546 -32.22 19.68 -8.44
N GLU A 547 -33.11 19.28 -7.53
CA GLU A 547 -32.97 19.58 -6.09
C GLU A 547 -31.63 19.12 -5.48
N ASN A 548 -30.96 18.14 -6.10
CA ASN A 548 -29.75 17.46 -5.64
C ASN A 548 -28.53 17.67 -6.53
N THR A 549 -28.65 18.39 -7.65
CA THR A 549 -27.54 18.64 -8.60
C THR A 549 -27.51 20.10 -9.03
N VAL A 550 -26.31 20.67 -8.98
CA VAL A 550 -25.98 22.02 -9.47
C VAL A 550 -24.92 21.90 -10.56
N GLU A 551 -25.03 22.68 -11.62
CA GLU A 551 -24.04 22.79 -12.68
C GLU A 551 -23.31 24.14 -12.61
N ILE A 552 -21.99 24.12 -12.79
CA ILE A 552 -21.14 25.30 -12.89
C ILE A 552 -20.53 25.33 -14.29
N TYR A 553 -20.80 26.39 -15.04
CA TYR A 553 -20.32 26.63 -16.40
C TYR A 553 -19.36 27.82 -16.42
N VAL A 554 -18.21 27.67 -17.09
CA VAL A 554 -17.19 28.70 -17.26
C VAL A 554 -16.92 28.93 -18.75
N LYS A 555 -16.89 30.19 -19.16
CA LYS A 555 -16.48 30.62 -20.50
C LYS A 555 -15.36 31.65 -20.41
N THR A 556 -14.40 31.58 -21.34
CA THR A 556 -13.17 32.36 -21.33
C THR A 556 -12.93 33.11 -22.63
N ASN A 557 -12.25 34.26 -22.53
CA ASN A 557 -11.73 35.04 -23.65
C ASN A 557 -10.22 35.34 -23.43
N PRO A 558 -9.32 34.98 -24.38
CA PRO A 558 -9.58 34.26 -25.63
C PRO A 558 -10.05 32.81 -25.40
N LYS A 559 -10.55 32.16 -26.45
CA LYS A 559 -10.85 30.72 -26.42
C LYS A 559 -9.56 29.93 -26.24
N ILE A 560 -9.30 29.50 -25.01
CA ILE A 560 -8.12 28.71 -24.66
C ILE A 560 -8.45 27.22 -24.62
N THR A 561 -7.46 26.40 -24.94
CA THR A 561 -7.47 24.95 -24.70
C THR A 561 -6.28 24.61 -23.82
N ASN A 562 -6.33 23.47 -23.12
CA ASN A 562 -5.28 22.99 -22.22
C ASN A 562 -5.12 23.86 -20.96
N ALA A 563 -6.24 24.29 -20.38
CA ALA A 563 -6.25 25.08 -19.15
C ALA A 563 -7.25 24.54 -18.12
N VAL A 564 -6.97 24.84 -16.85
CA VAL A 564 -7.84 24.57 -15.71
C VAL A 564 -8.19 25.89 -15.04
N ALA A 565 -9.48 26.20 -14.97
CA ALA A 565 -10.01 27.29 -14.16
C ALA A 565 -10.09 26.83 -12.69
N ASP A 566 -9.54 27.66 -11.81
CA ASP A 566 -9.55 27.45 -10.37
C ASP A 566 -10.75 28.14 -9.74
N VAL A 567 -11.78 27.36 -9.42
CA VAL A 567 -13.08 27.85 -8.99
C VAL A 567 -13.29 27.59 -7.51
N THR A 568 -13.52 28.64 -6.76
CA THR A 568 -13.88 28.59 -5.35
C THR A 568 -15.38 28.60 -5.19
N ILE A 569 -15.92 27.67 -4.42
CA ILE A 569 -17.35 27.49 -4.18
C ILE A 569 -17.71 27.49 -2.69
N ASN A 570 -18.92 27.96 -2.39
CA ASN A 570 -19.59 27.75 -1.11
C ASN A 570 -20.82 26.89 -1.35
N TYR A 571 -20.91 25.76 -0.67
CA TYR A 571 -21.98 24.81 -0.90
C TYR A 571 -22.34 24.04 0.36
N SER A 572 -23.56 23.50 0.35
CA SER A 572 -24.08 22.68 1.44
C SER A 572 -25.04 21.62 0.90
N SER A 573 -24.85 20.39 1.35
CA SER A 573 -25.80 19.29 1.16
C SER A 573 -26.71 19.17 2.38
N HIS A 574 -28.00 18.91 2.18
CA HIS A 574 -28.97 18.73 3.26
C HIS A 574 -29.86 17.51 3.04
N TRP A 575 -30.33 16.90 4.13
CA TRP A 575 -31.33 15.83 4.06
C TRP A 575 -32.70 16.41 3.72
N ASN A 576 -33.42 15.77 2.79
CA ASN A 576 -34.79 16.12 2.48
C ASN A 576 -35.80 15.29 3.31
N LYS A 577 -37.10 15.57 3.12
CA LYS A 577 -38.19 14.91 3.86
C LYS A 577 -38.24 13.38 3.67
N LYS A 578 -37.61 12.84 2.63
CA LYS A 578 -37.61 11.40 2.31
C LYS A 578 -36.54 10.61 3.08
N ARG A 579 -35.59 11.26 3.77
CA ARG A 579 -34.49 10.60 4.52
C ARG A 579 -34.94 9.36 5.29
N TRP A 580 -35.96 9.49 6.13
CA TRP A 580 -36.41 8.42 7.00
C TRP A 580 -37.10 7.28 6.26
N LYS A 581 -37.83 7.60 5.17
CA LYS A 581 -38.45 6.58 4.30
C LYS A 581 -37.39 5.78 3.53
N GLY A 582 -36.30 6.44 3.11
CA GLY A 582 -35.19 5.81 2.41
C GLY A 582 -34.09 5.25 3.32
N LEU A 583 -34.28 5.27 4.64
CA LEU A 583 -33.29 4.80 5.63
C LEU A 583 -31.89 5.44 5.44
N GLY A 584 -31.86 6.75 5.15
CA GLY A 584 -30.62 7.49 4.90
C GLY A 584 -29.74 7.58 6.15
N VAL A 585 -28.51 7.07 6.03
CA VAL A 585 -27.52 6.99 7.12
C VAL A 585 -26.44 8.05 6.97
N ARG A 586 -25.84 8.17 5.78
CA ARG A 586 -24.78 9.14 5.45
C ARG A 586 -25.01 9.74 4.07
N LYS A 587 -24.44 10.92 3.84
CA LYS A 587 -24.48 11.62 2.57
C LYS A 587 -23.06 11.94 2.11
N ILE A 588 -22.88 12.15 0.82
CA ILE A 588 -21.62 12.62 0.22
C ILE A 588 -21.94 13.59 -0.91
N VAL A 589 -20.99 14.42 -1.28
CA VAL A 589 -21.08 15.29 -2.46
C VAL A 589 -20.04 14.83 -3.47
N ASN A 590 -20.47 14.66 -4.71
CA ASN A 590 -19.64 14.21 -5.83
C ASN A 590 -19.56 15.32 -6.87
N VAL A 591 -18.37 15.57 -7.38
CA VAL A 591 -18.13 16.49 -8.49
C VAL A 591 -17.83 15.67 -9.73
N SER A 592 -18.60 15.87 -10.79
CA SER A 592 -18.36 15.29 -12.11
C SER A 592 -17.93 16.38 -13.08
N ASP A 593 -16.74 16.25 -13.66
CA ASP A 593 -16.01 17.35 -14.29
C ASP A 593 -15.67 17.14 -15.76
N GLY A 594 -16.46 16.36 -16.50
CA GLY A 594 -16.31 16.21 -17.95
C GLY A 594 -15.07 15.45 -18.43
N TRP A 595 -14.13 15.05 -17.54
CA TRP A 595 -12.92 14.26 -17.88
C TRP A 595 -13.24 12.76 -18.07
N ASN A 596 -14.34 12.46 -18.76
CA ASN A 596 -14.90 11.11 -18.80
C ASN A 596 -14.04 10.13 -19.60
N ILE A 597 -13.31 10.61 -20.62
CA ILE A 597 -12.56 9.77 -21.58
C ILE A 597 -11.20 9.34 -21.02
N GLU A 598 -10.61 10.10 -20.09
CA GLU A 598 -9.20 9.94 -19.66
C GLU A 598 -9.06 9.32 -18.26
N GLY A 599 -10.16 8.78 -17.71
CA GLY A 599 -10.13 8.03 -16.46
C GLY A 599 -11.39 8.10 -15.60
N GLN A 600 -12.56 8.49 -16.13
CA GLN A 600 -13.86 8.66 -15.44
C GLN A 600 -13.89 9.75 -14.34
N GLY A 601 -13.66 11.00 -14.74
CA GLY A 601 -14.59 12.12 -14.60
C GLY A 601 -15.23 12.52 -13.26
N ASN A 602 -14.99 11.87 -12.12
CA ASN A 602 -15.55 12.31 -10.85
C ASN A 602 -14.66 12.07 -9.63
N TYR A 603 -14.97 12.81 -8.57
CA TYR A 603 -14.31 12.77 -7.26
C TYR A 603 -15.27 13.31 -6.19
N ASN A 604 -14.97 13.07 -4.91
CA ASN A 604 -15.89 13.47 -3.84
C ASN A 604 -15.34 14.71 -3.11
N ILE A 605 -16.23 15.44 -2.46
CA ILE A 605 -15.87 16.57 -1.59
C ILE A 605 -16.67 16.47 -0.28
N PRO A 606 -16.31 17.22 0.78
CA PRO A 606 -17.05 17.24 2.03
C PRO A 606 -18.55 17.53 1.84
N GLU A 607 -19.37 17.24 2.84
CA GLU A 607 -20.83 17.47 2.75
C GLU A 607 -21.21 18.96 2.66
N GLU A 608 -20.34 19.85 3.15
CA GLU A 608 -20.49 21.30 3.14
C GLU A 608 -19.11 21.96 3.30
N HIS A 609 -18.93 23.15 2.71
CA HIS A 609 -17.73 23.96 2.89
C HIS A 609 -17.95 25.41 2.43
N SER A 610 -17.31 26.38 3.08
CA SER A 610 -17.52 27.83 2.85
C SER A 610 -16.41 28.52 2.03
N ASN A 611 -15.51 27.75 1.41
CA ASN A 611 -14.40 28.21 0.58
C ASN A 611 -13.67 27.04 -0.10
N TYR A 612 -14.38 26.16 -0.83
CA TYR A 612 -13.74 24.95 -1.40
C TYR A 612 -13.25 25.23 -2.82
N ALA A 613 -11.99 24.90 -3.13
CA ALA A 613 -11.44 25.09 -4.47
C ALA A 613 -11.60 23.81 -5.30
N ILE A 614 -12.22 23.93 -6.47
CA ILE A 614 -12.38 22.86 -7.46
C ILE A 614 -11.73 23.25 -8.80
N PRO A 615 -11.07 22.31 -9.49
CA PRO A 615 -10.60 22.53 -10.86
C PRO A 615 -11.72 22.32 -11.88
N ILE A 616 -11.84 23.22 -12.84
CA ILE A 616 -12.72 23.09 -14.01
C ILE A 616 -11.87 23.14 -15.28
N ARG A 617 -11.87 22.08 -16.08
CA ARG A 617 -11.08 22.06 -17.32
C ARG A 617 -11.76 22.84 -18.43
N ILE A 618 -10.95 23.61 -19.15
CA ILE A 618 -11.36 24.48 -20.25
C ILE A 618 -10.88 23.90 -21.58
N ILE A 619 -11.82 23.65 -22.48
CA ILE A 619 -11.61 23.14 -23.84
C ILE A 619 -12.35 24.07 -24.81
N ASP A 620 -11.66 24.60 -25.81
CA ASP A 620 -12.19 25.61 -26.73
C ASP A 620 -12.84 26.83 -26.04
N GLY A 621 -12.27 27.22 -24.90
CA GLY A 621 -12.72 28.35 -24.10
C GLY A 621 -13.87 28.06 -23.14
N GLU A 622 -14.38 26.82 -23.07
CA GLU A 622 -15.53 26.44 -22.24
C GLU A 622 -15.21 25.29 -21.28
N GLY A 623 -15.86 25.27 -20.10
CA GLY A 623 -15.73 24.19 -19.12
C GLY A 623 -16.97 24.04 -18.25
N VAL A 624 -17.28 22.80 -17.85
CA VAL A 624 -18.49 22.45 -17.08
C VAL A 624 -18.19 21.44 -15.99
N VAL A 625 -18.79 21.61 -14.82
CA VAL A 625 -18.88 20.58 -13.78
C VAL A 625 -20.30 20.47 -13.25
N GLN A 626 -20.66 19.26 -12.83
CA GLN A 626 -21.86 19.00 -12.04
C GLN A 626 -21.49 18.58 -10.63
N ILE A 627 -22.12 19.21 -9.63
CA ILE A 627 -21.98 18.90 -8.22
C ILE A 627 -23.29 18.24 -7.77
N THR A 628 -23.21 16.98 -7.36
CA THR A 628 -24.37 16.16 -7.00
C THR A 628 -24.26 15.64 -5.57
N SER A 629 -25.33 15.80 -4.80
CA SER A 629 -25.44 15.21 -3.46
C SER A 629 -26.08 13.81 -3.52
N TYR A 630 -25.48 12.85 -2.83
CA TYR A 630 -25.95 11.47 -2.73
C TYR A 630 -26.33 11.09 -1.28
N PRO A 631 -27.34 10.23 -1.08
CA PRO A 631 -28.22 9.63 -2.09
C PRO A 631 -29.15 10.66 -2.76
N THR A 632 -29.29 10.56 -4.07
CA THR A 632 -30.00 11.53 -4.92
C THR A 632 -31.45 11.75 -4.49
N ASP A 633 -32.16 10.70 -4.08
CA ASP A 633 -33.57 10.81 -3.68
C ASP A 633 -33.77 11.37 -2.27
N LEU A 634 -32.71 11.39 -1.46
CA LEU A 634 -32.78 11.68 -0.02
C LEU A 634 -32.12 13.01 0.36
N THR A 635 -31.40 13.63 -0.56
CA THR A 635 -30.60 14.82 -0.29
C THR A 635 -30.88 15.92 -1.29
N ASN A 636 -30.65 17.16 -0.87
CA ASN A 636 -30.69 18.36 -1.69
C ASN A 636 -29.34 19.07 -1.59
N ILE A 637 -28.97 19.87 -2.59
CA ILE A 637 -27.72 20.65 -2.58
C ILE A 637 -27.96 22.08 -3.04
N ALA A 638 -27.25 23.02 -2.41
CA ALA A 638 -27.19 24.42 -2.83
C ALA A 638 -25.73 24.84 -3.01
N VAL A 639 -25.46 25.63 -4.05
CA VAL A 639 -24.20 26.35 -4.24
C VAL A 639 -24.53 27.83 -4.16
N GLU A 640 -24.09 28.47 -3.09
CA GLU A 640 -24.44 29.87 -2.78
C GLU A 640 -23.53 30.86 -3.50
N TYR A 641 -22.29 30.43 -3.78
CA TYR A 641 -21.25 31.28 -4.33
C TYR A 641 -20.30 30.45 -5.19
N ALA A 642 -19.87 31.03 -6.31
CA ALA A 642 -18.79 30.53 -7.14
C ALA A 642 -17.96 31.70 -7.65
N ASN A 643 -16.62 31.58 -7.62
CA ASN A 643 -15.72 32.59 -8.17
C ASN A 643 -14.48 31.94 -8.79
N ILE A 644 -13.99 32.51 -9.89
CA ILE A 644 -12.76 32.07 -10.56
C ILE A 644 -11.59 32.90 -10.04
N ASN A 645 -10.52 32.23 -9.61
CA ASN A 645 -9.32 32.90 -9.13
C ASN A 645 -8.27 33.08 -10.23
N ASN A 646 -7.87 31.98 -10.88
CA ASN A 646 -6.79 31.95 -11.86
C ASN A 646 -7.02 30.82 -12.89
N PHE A 647 -6.20 30.81 -13.94
CA PHE A 647 -6.13 29.72 -14.92
C PHE A 647 -4.74 29.09 -14.91
N TYR A 648 -4.69 27.75 -14.83
CA TYR A 648 -3.47 26.96 -14.78
C TYR A 648 -3.34 26.10 -16.03
N ILE A 649 -2.11 25.68 -16.36
CA ILE A 649 -1.87 24.71 -17.42
C ILE A 649 -2.48 23.37 -17.02
N ASP A 650 -3.23 22.75 -17.92
CA ASP A 650 -3.86 21.46 -17.67
C ASP A 650 -2.88 20.31 -17.89
N LYS A 651 -2.48 20.04 -19.14
CA LYS A 651 -1.61 18.94 -19.53
C LYS A 651 -0.20 19.38 -19.82
N ILE A 652 0.73 18.51 -19.45
CA ILE A 652 2.14 18.58 -19.80
C ILE A 652 2.42 17.61 -20.94
N ASN A 653 3.16 18.08 -21.95
CA ASN A 653 3.71 17.21 -22.98
C ASN A 653 5.03 16.60 -22.47
N TYR A 654 4.98 15.34 -22.03
CA TYR A 654 6.13 14.65 -21.43
C TYR A 654 7.29 14.44 -22.42
N ASP A 655 7.01 14.30 -23.71
CA ASP A 655 8.04 14.13 -24.74
C ASP A 655 8.88 15.42 -24.87
N ILE A 656 8.21 16.58 -24.91
CA ILE A 656 8.90 17.88 -24.93
C ILE A 656 9.73 18.07 -23.66
N VAL A 657 9.23 17.66 -22.49
CA VAL A 657 10.01 17.76 -21.25
C VAL A 657 11.22 16.82 -21.30
N LYS A 658 11.07 15.61 -21.84
CA LYS A 658 12.16 14.64 -22.01
C LYS A 658 13.24 15.15 -22.96
N GLU A 659 12.85 15.74 -24.10
CA GLU A 659 13.79 16.35 -25.06
C GLU A 659 14.57 17.51 -24.43
N ASN A 660 13.88 18.39 -23.70
CA ASN A 660 14.52 19.49 -22.98
C ASN A 660 15.45 18.99 -21.87
N MET A 661 15.04 17.96 -21.14
CA MET A 661 15.87 17.31 -20.11
C MET A 661 17.15 16.75 -20.71
N LEU A 662 17.08 16.05 -21.84
CA LEU A 662 18.23 15.47 -22.56
C LEU A 662 19.23 16.50 -23.11
N THR A 663 18.78 17.75 -23.28
CA THR A 663 19.61 18.86 -23.74
C THR A 663 20.02 19.81 -22.62
N ASP A 664 19.59 19.55 -21.39
CA ASP A 664 19.89 20.39 -20.23
C ASP A 664 21.40 20.40 -19.91
N VAL A 665 21.90 21.58 -19.56
CA VAL A 665 23.32 21.80 -19.21
C VAL A 665 23.76 20.96 -18.01
N ARG A 666 22.84 20.59 -17.11
CA ARG A 666 23.11 19.70 -15.96
C ARG A 666 23.62 18.33 -16.39
N LEU A 667 23.28 17.89 -17.61
CA LEU A 667 23.70 16.61 -18.17
C LEU A 667 24.95 16.70 -19.05
N LYS A 668 25.52 17.89 -19.24
CA LYS A 668 26.62 18.15 -20.21
C LYS A 668 27.89 17.31 -19.97
N ASN A 669 28.04 16.63 -18.84
CA ASN A 669 29.16 15.72 -18.57
C ASN A 669 28.70 14.42 -17.87
N ALA A 670 27.40 14.11 -17.89
CA ALA A 670 26.84 13.05 -17.06
C ALA A 670 27.29 11.65 -17.51
N TYR A 671 27.57 11.50 -18.81
CA TYR A 671 27.94 10.25 -19.48
C TYR A 671 28.95 10.47 -20.62
N ASP A 672 29.64 11.62 -20.63
CA ASP A 672 30.63 11.96 -21.65
C ASP A 672 31.82 11.02 -21.52
N LYS A 673 31.83 9.99 -22.35
CA LYS A 673 33.00 9.14 -22.58
C LYS A 673 33.54 9.52 -23.95
N ASP A 674 34.81 9.92 -24.05
CA ASP A 674 35.45 10.10 -25.36
C ASP A 674 35.45 8.76 -26.14
N ILE A 675 35.53 7.63 -25.42
CA ILE A 675 35.50 6.25 -25.94
C ILE A 675 34.41 5.45 -25.22
N VAL A 676 33.45 4.89 -25.97
CA VAL A 676 32.44 3.96 -25.47
C VAL A 676 32.79 2.54 -25.89
N THR A 677 32.95 1.62 -24.93
CA THR A 677 33.13 0.19 -25.25
C THR A 677 31.78 -0.48 -25.48
N ILE A 678 31.61 -1.21 -26.58
CA ILE A 678 30.34 -1.89 -26.92
C ILE A 678 29.83 -2.80 -25.80
N SER A 679 30.75 -3.45 -25.06
CA SER A 679 30.40 -4.31 -23.93
C SER A 679 29.67 -3.58 -22.79
N ASP A 680 29.77 -2.24 -22.73
CA ASP A 680 29.05 -1.44 -21.74
C ASP A 680 27.54 -1.31 -22.05
N PHE A 681 27.08 -1.80 -23.21
CA PHE A 681 25.76 -1.50 -23.76
C PHE A 681 24.95 -2.72 -24.24
N THR A 682 25.35 -3.97 -23.96
CA THR A 682 24.63 -5.16 -24.47
C THR A 682 24.49 -6.37 -23.52
N ASP A 683 23.37 -7.09 -23.70
CA ASP A 683 23.11 -8.51 -23.36
C ASP A 683 23.82 -9.42 -24.40
N ALA A 684 24.15 -10.66 -24.03
CA ALA A 684 24.68 -11.74 -24.87
C ALA A 684 23.90 -12.05 -26.19
N ASN A 685 22.73 -11.46 -26.45
CA ASN A 685 21.89 -11.72 -27.61
C ASN A 685 22.23 -10.94 -28.90
N TRP A 686 23.31 -10.17 -28.94
CA TRP A 686 23.60 -9.32 -30.11
C TRP A 686 24.41 -10.03 -31.20
N GLU A 687 23.88 -11.12 -31.74
CA GLU A 687 24.16 -11.43 -33.13
C GLU A 687 23.29 -10.52 -34.03
N LYS A 688 23.89 -9.36 -34.38
CA LYS A 688 23.60 -8.46 -35.52
C LYS A 688 22.91 -7.11 -35.21
N GLY A 689 23.46 -6.34 -34.27
CA GLY A 689 23.31 -4.88 -34.21
C GLY A 689 24.03 -4.09 -35.31
N VAL A 690 24.66 -4.80 -36.25
CA VAL A 690 25.24 -4.24 -37.46
C VAL A 690 24.17 -4.27 -38.54
N ASN A 691 23.92 -3.12 -39.17
CA ASN A 691 23.00 -3.06 -40.30
C ASN A 691 23.50 -4.04 -41.40
N ARG A 692 22.71 -5.08 -41.72
CA ARG A 692 23.09 -6.10 -42.72
C ARG A 692 23.37 -5.52 -44.12
N GLY A 693 22.84 -4.33 -44.42
CA GLY A 693 23.10 -3.61 -45.67
C GLY A 693 24.23 -2.57 -45.58
N ASN A 694 24.70 -2.22 -44.39
CA ASN A 694 25.82 -1.28 -44.22
C ASN A 694 26.64 -1.62 -42.95
N PRO A 695 27.79 -2.30 -43.10
CA PRO A 695 28.65 -2.71 -41.99
C PRO A 695 29.37 -1.55 -41.27
N SER A 696 29.13 -0.31 -41.67
CA SER A 696 29.64 0.90 -41.00
C SER A 696 28.59 1.53 -40.06
N ILE A 697 27.42 0.91 -39.89
CA ILE A 697 26.36 1.40 -38.99
C ILE A 697 26.13 0.42 -37.83
N ILE A 698 26.25 0.94 -36.61
CA ILE A 698 25.87 0.25 -35.37
C ILE A 698 24.52 0.79 -34.90
N LEU A 699 23.63 -0.11 -34.50
CA LEU A 699 22.36 0.23 -33.89
C LEU A 699 22.45 0.10 -32.38
N PHE A 700 22.10 1.16 -31.66
CA PHE A 700 21.89 1.14 -30.21
C PHE A 700 20.40 1.29 -29.95
N GLU A 701 19.87 0.62 -28.92
CA GLU A 701 18.49 0.85 -28.51
C GLU A 701 18.30 2.33 -28.15
N ASN A 702 17.17 2.93 -28.55
CA ASN A 702 16.85 4.31 -28.24
C ASN A 702 16.34 4.46 -26.80
N ASN A 703 17.25 4.24 -25.85
CA ASN A 703 17.04 4.43 -24.43
C ASN A 703 17.90 5.60 -23.89
N LEU A 704 17.61 6.05 -22.67
CA LEU A 704 18.20 7.25 -22.07
C LEU A 704 19.72 7.13 -21.92
N ASN A 705 20.20 5.96 -21.48
CA ASN A 705 21.62 5.68 -21.30
C ASN A 705 22.41 5.74 -22.61
N ASN A 706 21.89 5.14 -23.68
CA ASN A 706 22.50 5.19 -25.00
C ASN A 706 22.49 6.62 -25.55
N HIS A 707 21.38 7.35 -25.38
CA HIS A 707 21.26 8.73 -25.82
C HIS A 707 22.34 9.63 -25.22
N LEU A 708 22.57 9.52 -23.91
CA LEU A 708 23.51 10.37 -23.20
C LEU A 708 24.95 9.96 -23.42
N SER A 709 25.22 8.65 -23.43
CA SER A 709 26.56 8.13 -23.65
C SER A 709 27.05 8.50 -25.05
N LEU A 710 26.21 8.30 -26.07
CA LEU A 710 26.61 8.54 -27.47
C LEU A 710 26.70 10.02 -27.85
N LYS A 711 25.96 10.92 -27.19
CA LYS A 711 25.83 12.34 -27.58
C LYS A 711 27.16 13.07 -27.82
N HIS A 712 28.17 12.78 -27.01
CA HIS A 712 29.50 13.39 -27.09
C HIS A 712 30.62 12.37 -27.30
N THR A 713 30.26 11.11 -27.55
CA THR A 713 31.24 10.07 -27.89
C THR A 713 31.87 10.38 -29.22
N LYS A 714 33.21 10.30 -29.29
CA LYS A 714 33.96 10.43 -30.54
C LYS A 714 34.39 9.07 -31.08
N PHE A 715 34.54 8.10 -30.20
CA PHE A 715 35.09 6.79 -30.54
C PHE A 715 34.27 5.65 -29.93
N ILE A 716 34.14 4.55 -30.67
CA ILE A 716 33.59 3.30 -30.16
C ILE A 716 34.71 2.26 -30.10
N ASP A 717 34.88 1.64 -28.93
CA ASP A 717 35.74 0.48 -28.73
C ASP A 717 34.92 -0.82 -28.89
N ILE A 718 35.37 -1.66 -29.81
CA ILE A 718 34.76 -2.94 -30.15
C ILE A 718 35.84 -4.00 -29.96
N ASN A 719 35.78 -4.74 -28.85
CA ASN A 719 36.74 -5.80 -28.51
C ASN A 719 38.22 -5.32 -28.53
N GLY A 720 38.49 -4.10 -28.07
CA GLY A 720 39.83 -3.50 -28.03
C GLY A 720 40.22 -2.74 -29.31
N LEU A 721 39.34 -2.67 -30.32
CA LEU A 721 39.55 -1.90 -31.55
C LEU A 721 38.73 -0.61 -31.53
N ILE A 722 39.41 0.52 -31.73
CA ILE A 722 38.80 1.85 -31.70
C ILE A 722 38.38 2.30 -33.11
N TYR A 723 37.13 2.71 -33.24
CA TYR A 723 36.50 3.27 -34.43
C TYR A 723 36.08 4.72 -34.16
N SER A 724 36.27 5.63 -35.12
CA SER A 724 35.80 7.01 -34.97
C SER A 724 34.34 7.07 -35.40
N ILE A 725 33.53 7.84 -34.68
CA ILE A 725 32.15 8.11 -35.06
C ILE A 725 32.15 9.24 -36.09
N GLU A 726 31.59 8.99 -37.27
CA GLU A 726 31.38 9.99 -38.31
C GLU A 726 30.11 10.80 -38.04
N LYS A 727 29.02 10.10 -37.67
CA LYS A 727 27.71 10.70 -37.44
C LYS A 727 26.86 9.86 -36.50
N ILE A 728 25.97 10.49 -35.76
CA ILE A 728 24.93 9.84 -34.97
C ILE A 728 23.57 10.34 -35.45
N GLU A 729 22.63 9.44 -35.73
CA GLU A 729 21.26 9.76 -36.10
C GLU A 729 20.26 9.06 -35.18
N PHE A 730 19.33 9.83 -34.63
CA PHE A 730 18.22 9.33 -33.81
C PHE A 730 16.99 9.16 -34.72
N LYS A 731 16.93 8.07 -35.47
CA LYS A 731 15.99 7.92 -36.60
C LYS A 731 14.56 7.58 -36.21
N ASP A 732 14.37 6.76 -35.18
CA ASP A 732 13.06 6.30 -34.75
C ASP A 732 12.99 6.12 -33.23
N SER A 733 11.83 5.71 -32.72
CA SER A 733 11.60 5.51 -31.28
C SER A 733 12.38 4.35 -30.67
N ASN A 734 12.99 3.50 -31.49
CA ASN A 734 13.55 2.21 -31.08
C ASN A 734 15.06 2.15 -31.24
N TRP A 735 15.65 2.88 -32.19
CA TRP A 735 17.07 2.77 -32.54
C TRP A 735 17.79 4.11 -32.76
N ILE A 736 19.03 4.16 -32.26
CA ILE A 736 20.04 5.18 -32.51
C ILE A 736 21.04 4.59 -33.50
N HIS A 737 21.23 5.26 -34.63
CA HIS A 737 22.16 4.86 -35.67
C HIS A 737 23.50 5.56 -35.45
N VAL A 738 24.57 4.80 -35.25
CA VAL A 738 25.93 5.34 -35.14
C VAL A 738 26.73 4.92 -36.36
N TYR A 739 27.19 5.91 -37.12
CA TYR A 739 27.98 5.75 -38.33
C TYR A 739 29.46 5.80 -37.97
N LEU A 740 30.20 4.77 -38.36
CA LEU A 740 31.64 4.68 -38.15
C LEU A 740 32.41 5.19 -39.37
N ASP A 741 33.60 5.72 -39.12
CA ASP A 741 34.56 6.18 -40.13
C ASP A 741 35.05 5.08 -41.09
N LYS A 742 34.94 3.82 -40.67
CA LYS A 742 35.33 2.64 -41.43
C LYS A 742 34.41 1.46 -41.16
N SER A 743 34.30 0.59 -42.17
CA SER A 743 33.49 -0.63 -42.08
C SER A 743 34.02 -1.58 -41.00
N LEU A 744 33.12 -2.23 -40.28
CA LEU A 744 33.47 -3.32 -39.38
C LEU A 744 34.13 -4.50 -40.12
N MET A 745 33.89 -4.65 -41.42
CA MET A 745 34.37 -5.81 -42.20
C MET A 745 35.87 -5.83 -42.50
N ASP A 746 36.59 -4.70 -42.38
CA ASP A 746 38.02 -4.67 -42.75
C ASP A 746 38.93 -5.46 -41.79
N LYS A 747 38.41 -5.96 -40.65
CA LYS A 747 39.13 -6.83 -39.68
C LYS A 747 38.24 -7.86 -38.97
N VAL A 748 37.19 -8.35 -39.62
CA VAL A 748 36.24 -9.34 -39.02
C VAL A 748 36.40 -10.73 -39.69
N GLU A 749 37.63 -11.18 -39.92
CA GLU A 749 37.89 -12.61 -40.22
C GLU A 749 37.90 -13.50 -38.95
N TYR A 750 37.72 -12.93 -37.75
CA TYR A 750 37.79 -13.68 -36.48
C TYR A 750 36.45 -13.91 -35.76
N PHE A 751 35.30 -13.63 -36.38
CA PHE A 751 33.97 -13.83 -35.76
C PHE A 751 33.26 -15.13 -36.16
N GLN A 752 33.96 -16.06 -36.80
CA GLN A 752 33.47 -17.43 -36.95
C GLN A 752 34.38 -18.36 -36.13
N LEU A 753 33.80 -18.98 -35.09
CA LEU A 753 34.36 -19.96 -34.14
C LEU A 753 34.81 -19.40 -32.78
N MET A 754 33.85 -19.00 -31.94
CA MET A 754 33.75 -19.51 -30.55
C MET A 754 32.33 -19.40 -30.01
#